data_AF-A0A7J4QSH6-F1
#
_entry.id   AF-A0A7J4QSH6-F1
#
_cell.length_a   1.000
_cell.length_b   1.000
_cell.length_c   1.000
_cell.angle_alpha   90.00
_cell.angle_beta   90.00
_cell.angle_gamma   90.00
#
_symmetry.space_group_name_H-M   'P 1'
#
loop_
_entity.id
_entity.type
_entity.pdbx_description
1 polymer ?
#
loop_
_entity_poly.entity_id
_entity_poly.type
_entity_poly.pdbx_seq_one_letter_code
_entity_poly.pdbx_strand_id
1 'polypeptide(L)'
;MDGDHFRFWVNEDIGEASLSVAISEVTSIQRLSPLEPGSTGPEGNSRIEMTRAQSAPFNIILEDDTDHVDRFKGMNGRIAVDPLPADITVAYPSAVDSTGLELPTFDDGDGVEALSFFLGDLVDFGSVVNDLVYGMTVDLGGVTTEENNMSLGIDLVTGEAFNVTADVRKGSNVNEEPDWVHGLHANFNEATLVSFNYSRMPTFTLTSRSVVDEILEDYKVTPSEAPAFIEALKLANVSYAEIAADILEDGVVLDSELEGVDTSAWVDQGISIELRRAWHLKSWMPSLPSGRIFLEYDFRMIGEVPVYEIDLAMDAWQPLREQFSLIVNGLEGRDAQIIIDGMDTSQPNDILANAVFSTQDNLTVPRVSIDMTYDLGTRLDSAHAIFIDRRAETRVEALIIGVPQSTDFSATIGDIFLINVTVPTQYQTRDGFSADSLMIQQMRYVDDQWWPATAFMRNLPGEMRLAAQPEKEFDIRADISFQGMMTLDYKSNTEDMDLYLAASGRAVDTKGDVLMLAEGLPKTFVMKATDDWGMRIDSDGQGVERVYMKQTDYPSAPGVTIDRVEVIGENLRSATIHVYTGPYQYPIIVLDDITDGRIIASAEISVEPGYYVPFLGDWNVEGRGVLLDTQFTGIIPTASSIGVNGMVTDLSLIGTLSGGAVETRHVLLVEPVTSLIASGLAMIF
;
A
#
# COMPACT_ATOMS: atom_id res chain seq x y z
N MET A 1 22.11 35.88 13.35
CA MET A 1 22.25 34.69 14.22
C MET A 1 23.70 34.57 14.62
N ASP A 2 23.99 33.98 15.77
CA ASP A 2 25.36 33.70 16.19
C ASP A 2 25.76 32.28 15.73
N GLY A 3 27.05 32.03 15.49
CA GLY A 3 27.57 30.72 15.07
C GLY A 3 27.27 30.38 13.59
N ASP A 4 27.41 29.09 13.25
CA ASP A 4 27.15 28.62 11.89
C ASP A 4 25.65 28.54 11.62
N HIS A 5 25.21 29.17 10.53
CA HIS A 5 23.80 29.28 10.21
C HIS A 5 23.53 29.58 8.74
N PHE A 6 22.29 29.30 8.34
CA PHE A 6 21.64 29.82 7.15
C PHE A 6 20.32 30.47 7.58
N ARG A 7 20.12 31.74 7.27
CA ARG A 7 18.85 32.43 7.49
C ARG A 7 18.41 33.09 6.20
N PHE A 8 17.23 32.72 5.73
CA PHE A 8 16.54 33.42 4.67
C PHE A 8 15.24 34.02 5.23
N TRP A 9 15.05 35.31 4.97
CA TRP A 9 13.84 36.04 5.32
C TRP A 9 13.34 36.79 4.09
N VAL A 10 12.03 36.73 3.83
CA VAL A 10 11.39 37.43 2.72
C VAL A 10 10.05 38.03 3.13
N ASN A 11 9.72 39.19 2.56
CA ASN A 11 8.41 39.81 2.62
C ASN A 11 8.12 40.54 1.29
N GLU A 12 7.28 39.95 0.44
CA GLU A 12 6.95 40.52 -0.86
C GLU A 12 6.03 41.74 -0.77
N ASP A 13 5.21 41.87 0.29
CA ASP A 13 4.29 43.00 0.47
C ASP A 13 5.04 44.34 0.55
N ILE A 14 6.25 44.33 1.12
CA ILE A 14 7.15 45.48 1.17
C ILE A 14 8.32 45.37 0.20
N GLY A 15 8.47 44.24 -0.50
CA GLY A 15 9.51 44.00 -1.50
C GLY A 15 10.93 43.86 -0.91
N GLU A 16 11.04 43.27 0.29
CA GLU A 16 12.31 43.10 0.99
C GLU A 16 12.68 41.62 1.16
N ALA A 17 13.97 41.31 1.06
CA ALA A 17 14.52 39.99 1.36
C ALA A 17 15.89 40.12 2.04
N SER A 18 16.24 39.17 2.89
CA SER A 18 17.50 39.12 3.62
C SER A 18 18.04 37.70 3.68
N LEU A 19 19.29 37.53 3.28
CA LEU A 19 20.03 36.28 3.39
C LEU A 19 21.24 36.51 4.32
N SER A 20 21.39 35.65 5.32
CA SER A 20 22.54 35.61 6.22
C SER A 20 23.06 34.18 6.30
N VAL A 21 24.30 33.97 5.87
CA VAL A 21 24.94 32.66 5.90
C VAL A 21 26.30 32.81 6.59
N ALA A 22 26.59 31.92 7.52
CA ALA A 22 27.90 31.78 8.13
C ALA A 22 28.23 30.28 8.26
N ILE A 23 29.38 29.88 7.74
CA ILE A 23 29.91 28.53 7.90
C ILE A 23 31.37 28.69 8.29
N SER A 24 31.72 28.26 9.50
CA SER A 24 33.06 28.40 10.06
C SER A 24 34.00 27.30 9.58
N GLU A 25 35.29 27.64 9.56
CA GLU A 25 36.39 26.69 9.38
C GLU A 25 36.36 25.89 8.07
N VAL A 26 35.69 26.41 7.03
CA VAL A 26 35.71 25.83 5.68
C VAL A 26 37.14 25.88 5.12
N THR A 27 37.67 24.71 4.77
CA THR A 27 39.00 24.57 4.17
C THR A 27 38.93 24.32 2.66
N SER A 28 37.84 23.75 2.17
CA SER A 28 37.62 23.48 0.74
C SER A 28 36.12 23.41 0.43
N ILE A 29 35.71 23.96 -0.71
CA ILE A 29 34.42 23.69 -1.35
C ILE A 29 34.72 23.37 -2.82
N GLN A 30 34.22 22.24 -3.31
CA GLN A 30 34.39 21.80 -4.69
C GLN A 30 33.06 21.35 -5.26
N ARG A 31 32.83 21.63 -6.54
CA ARG A 31 31.73 21.05 -7.30
C ARG A 31 32.29 20.09 -8.33
N LEU A 32 31.82 18.85 -8.32
CA LEU A 32 32.15 17.82 -9.29
C LEU A 32 30.99 17.70 -10.29
N SER A 33 31.33 17.72 -11.59
CA SER A 33 30.37 17.42 -12.66
C SER A 33 29.87 15.97 -12.56
N PRO A 34 28.68 15.67 -13.12
CA PRO A 34 28.23 14.30 -13.25
C PRO A 34 29.21 13.47 -14.06
N LEU A 35 29.31 12.18 -13.73
CA LEU A 35 30.13 11.20 -14.45
C LEU A 35 29.62 11.01 -15.88
N GLU A 36 28.29 10.97 -16.05
CA GLU A 36 27.58 10.90 -17.32
C GLU A 36 26.52 12.00 -17.41
N PRO A 37 26.82 13.17 -18.01
CA PRO A 37 25.86 14.26 -18.15
C PRO A 37 24.57 13.82 -18.87
N GLY A 38 23.42 14.00 -18.22
CA GLY A 38 22.10 13.65 -18.77
C GLY A 38 21.69 12.19 -18.58
N SER A 39 22.48 11.37 -17.88
CA SER A 39 22.09 10.02 -17.45
C SER A 39 21.06 10.08 -16.32
N THR A 40 20.18 9.09 -16.24
CA THR A 40 19.25 8.88 -15.11
C THR A 40 19.93 8.03 -14.06
N GLY A 41 20.04 8.50 -12.82
CA GLY A 41 20.67 7.79 -11.70
C GLY A 41 21.98 8.45 -11.21
N PRO A 42 22.75 7.78 -10.32
CA PRO A 42 23.90 8.39 -9.61
C PRO A 42 25.02 8.92 -10.52
N GLU A 43 25.16 8.35 -11.71
CA GLU A 43 26.15 8.78 -12.70
C GLU A 43 25.78 10.12 -13.36
N GLY A 44 24.49 10.47 -13.38
CA GLY A 44 23.96 11.74 -13.86
C GLY A 44 23.97 12.89 -12.83
N ASN A 45 24.43 12.63 -11.60
CA ASN A 45 24.38 13.62 -10.50
C ASN A 45 25.67 14.45 -10.40
N SER A 46 25.53 15.77 -10.29
CA SER A 46 26.62 16.65 -9.81
C SER A 46 26.84 16.42 -8.32
N ARG A 47 28.05 16.69 -7.82
CA ARG A 47 28.36 16.61 -6.38
C ARG A 47 28.92 17.93 -5.87
N ILE A 48 28.54 18.34 -4.66
CA ILE A 48 29.18 19.42 -3.93
C ILE A 48 29.89 18.80 -2.75
N GLU A 49 31.18 19.05 -2.63
CA GLU A 49 32.02 18.62 -1.53
C GLU A 49 32.43 19.84 -0.71
N MET A 50 32.16 19.79 0.59
CA MET A 50 32.61 20.78 1.56
C MET A 50 33.46 20.07 2.61
N THR A 51 34.67 20.57 2.83
CA THR A 51 35.56 20.12 3.91
C THR A 51 35.82 21.28 4.86
N ARG A 52 35.81 20.97 6.15
CA ARG A 52 35.99 21.89 7.27
C ARG A 52 37.06 21.36 8.22
N ALA A 53 37.72 22.27 8.93
CA ALA A 53 38.74 21.87 9.90
C ALA A 53 38.14 21.26 11.18
N GLN A 54 36.94 21.71 11.58
CA GLN A 54 36.17 21.17 12.70
C GLN A 54 34.67 21.27 12.44
N SER A 55 33.94 20.43 13.16
CA SER A 55 32.48 20.29 13.14
C SER A 55 31.86 21.25 14.14
N ALA A 56 30.71 21.80 13.78
CA ALA A 56 30.00 22.78 14.61
C ALA A 56 28.49 22.71 14.36
N PRO A 57 27.64 23.06 15.34
CA PRO A 57 26.19 23.10 15.14
C PRO A 57 25.82 24.09 14.03
N PHE A 58 24.96 23.66 13.10
CA PHE A 58 24.46 24.48 12.00
C PHE A 58 22.94 24.61 12.07
N ASN A 59 22.45 25.84 12.05
CA ASN A 59 21.03 26.14 12.16
C ASN A 59 20.52 26.83 10.90
N ILE A 60 19.42 26.31 10.34
CA ILE A 60 18.72 26.85 9.19
C ILE A 60 17.42 27.46 9.67
N ILE A 61 17.14 28.70 9.26
CA ILE A 61 15.88 29.40 9.48
C ILE A 61 15.37 29.91 8.14
N LEU A 62 14.12 29.60 7.85
CA LEU A 62 13.37 30.06 6.69
C LEU A 62 12.16 30.82 7.20
N GLU A 63 12.03 32.09 6.81
CA GLU A 63 10.96 32.98 7.26
C GLU A 63 10.34 33.68 6.05
N ASP A 64 9.06 33.39 5.79
CA ASP A 64 8.26 34.11 4.80
C ASP A 64 7.11 34.82 5.54
N ASP A 65 7.23 36.15 5.64
CA ASP A 65 6.27 37.05 6.28
C ASP A 65 5.28 37.67 5.26
N THR A 66 5.27 37.20 4.02
CA THR A 66 4.38 37.66 2.94
C THR A 66 2.94 37.20 3.19
N ASP A 67 1.96 38.10 3.04
CA ASP A 67 0.54 37.75 3.07
C ASP A 67 0.09 37.20 1.69
N HIS A 68 0.38 35.92 1.46
CA HIS A 68 0.01 35.24 0.21
C HIS A 68 -1.50 35.06 0.09
N VAL A 69 -2.09 35.59 -1.00
CA VAL A 69 -3.48 35.28 -1.38
C VAL A 69 -3.67 33.79 -1.65
N ASP A 70 -2.66 33.16 -2.27
CA ASP A 70 -2.60 31.71 -2.49
C ASP A 70 -2.06 31.02 -1.22
N ARG A 71 -2.95 30.37 -0.47
CA ARG A 71 -2.64 29.71 0.81
C ARG A 71 -1.68 28.51 0.68
N PHE A 72 -1.31 28.11 -0.53
CA PHE A 72 -0.34 27.03 -0.79
C PHE A 72 1.10 27.54 -0.96
N LYS A 73 1.31 28.85 -0.92
CA LYS A 73 2.62 29.50 -1.08
C LYS A 73 3.24 29.92 0.24
N GLY A 74 4.56 30.12 0.16
CA GLY A 74 5.41 30.56 1.26
C GLY A 74 5.89 29.40 2.12
N MET A 75 7.09 29.55 2.69
CA MET A 75 7.74 28.51 3.47
C MET A 75 8.34 29.09 4.75
N ASN A 76 8.00 28.45 5.86
CA ASN A 76 8.51 28.78 7.19
C ASN A 76 9.08 27.52 7.82
N GLY A 77 10.30 27.58 8.32
CA GLY A 77 10.94 26.38 8.85
C GLY A 77 12.18 26.62 9.68
N ARG A 78 12.48 25.65 10.53
CA ARG A 78 13.67 25.59 11.37
C ARG A 78 14.30 24.21 11.23
N ILE A 79 15.58 24.16 10.89
CA ILE A 79 16.34 22.92 10.79
C ILE A 79 17.61 23.09 11.62
N ALA A 80 17.94 22.10 12.43
CA ALA A 80 19.17 22.04 13.19
C ALA A 80 19.93 20.78 12.82
N VAL A 81 21.20 20.95 12.48
CA VAL A 81 22.16 19.87 12.21
C VAL A 81 23.26 19.99 13.26
N ASP A 82 23.40 18.97 14.11
CA ASP A 82 24.30 19.03 15.27
C ASP A 82 25.15 17.76 15.46
N PRO A 83 26.48 17.83 15.21
CA PRO A 83 27.18 18.91 14.50
C PRO A 83 26.96 18.81 12.98
N LEU A 84 27.13 19.90 12.25
CA LEU A 84 27.33 19.83 10.80
C LEU A 84 28.66 19.12 10.52
N PRO A 85 28.66 17.97 9.81
CA PRO A 85 29.87 17.17 9.61
C PRO A 85 31.03 17.96 8.99
N ALA A 86 32.26 17.60 9.36
CA ALA A 86 33.45 18.24 8.82
C ALA A 86 33.64 17.99 7.31
N ASP A 87 33.29 16.79 6.84
CA ASP A 87 33.27 16.42 5.43
C ASP A 87 31.83 16.14 5.02
N ILE A 88 31.36 16.85 3.99
CA ILE A 88 30.02 16.72 3.45
C ILE A 88 30.13 16.64 1.94
N THR A 89 29.71 15.52 1.39
CA THR A 89 29.42 15.40 -0.04
C THR A 89 27.91 15.37 -0.21
N VAL A 90 27.35 16.22 -1.07
CA VAL A 90 25.94 16.19 -1.45
C VAL A 90 25.86 15.97 -2.96
N ALA A 91 25.25 14.87 -3.37
CA ALA A 91 24.91 14.63 -4.77
C ALA A 91 23.54 15.27 -5.10
N TYR A 92 23.40 15.88 -6.28
CA TYR A 92 22.13 16.44 -6.75
C TYR A 92 21.97 16.28 -8.27
N PRO A 93 20.73 16.14 -8.79
CA PRO A 93 20.49 16.03 -10.22
C PRO A 93 20.89 17.31 -10.95
N SER A 94 21.75 17.21 -11.98
CA SER A 94 22.14 18.37 -12.78
C SER A 94 22.42 17.97 -14.22
N ALA A 95 21.65 18.52 -15.16
CA ALA A 95 21.84 18.32 -16.60
C ALA A 95 23.00 19.16 -17.20
N VAL A 96 23.77 19.86 -16.37
CA VAL A 96 24.70 20.90 -16.83
C VAL A 96 26.14 20.47 -16.57
N ASP A 97 26.89 20.23 -17.64
CA ASP A 97 28.36 20.11 -17.60
C ASP A 97 28.95 21.50 -17.34
N SER A 98 29.34 21.78 -16.09
CA SER A 98 30.01 23.03 -15.74
C SER A 98 31.46 22.73 -15.38
N THR A 99 32.41 23.35 -16.09
CA THR A 99 33.80 23.42 -15.64
C THR A 99 33.82 24.00 -14.23
N GLY A 100 34.36 23.24 -13.28
CA GLY A 100 34.23 23.48 -11.84
C GLY A 100 34.48 24.94 -11.41
N LEU A 101 33.73 25.38 -10.41
CA LEU A 101 33.97 26.64 -9.72
C LEU A 101 35.24 26.47 -8.87
N GLU A 102 36.41 26.81 -9.42
CA GLU A 102 37.66 26.87 -8.66
C GLU A 102 37.68 28.14 -7.80
N LEU A 103 37.75 27.98 -6.48
CA LEU A 103 38.03 29.10 -5.57
C LEU A 103 39.44 29.64 -5.89
N PRO A 104 39.61 30.98 -6.03
CA PRO A 104 40.91 31.54 -6.37
C PRO A 104 41.92 31.24 -5.26
N THR A 105 43.13 30.82 -5.66
CA THR A 105 44.25 30.76 -4.73
C THR A 105 44.73 32.19 -4.47
N PHE A 106 44.69 32.63 -3.22
CA PHE A 106 45.23 33.93 -2.81
C PHE A 106 46.76 33.89 -2.76
N ASP A 107 47.40 33.74 -3.92
CA ASP A 107 48.84 33.92 -4.13
C ASP A 107 49.11 35.37 -4.59
N ASP A 108 50.24 35.94 -4.17
CA ASP A 108 50.72 37.29 -4.50
C ASP A 108 50.87 37.59 -6.02
N GLY A 109 50.64 36.62 -6.91
CA GLY A 109 50.81 36.73 -8.37
C GLY A 109 49.65 37.35 -9.16
N ASP A 110 48.39 37.16 -8.76
CA ASP A 110 47.22 37.58 -9.54
C ASP A 110 46.37 38.60 -8.78
N GLY A 111 46.59 39.88 -9.10
CA GLY A 111 46.02 41.03 -8.39
C GLY A 111 44.51 41.27 -8.60
N VAL A 112 44.11 42.54 -8.42
CA VAL A 112 42.73 43.09 -8.39
C VAL A 112 41.79 42.60 -9.52
N GLU A 113 42.33 42.13 -10.65
CA GLU A 113 41.57 41.55 -11.76
C GLU A 113 40.92 40.21 -11.39
N ALA A 114 41.66 39.29 -10.75
CA ALA A 114 41.13 38.02 -10.23
C ALA A 114 40.09 38.27 -9.11
N LEU A 115 40.33 39.30 -8.27
CA LEU A 115 39.36 39.74 -7.28
C LEU A 115 38.08 40.30 -7.93
N SER A 116 38.19 40.98 -9.08
CA SER A 116 37.02 41.53 -9.78
C SER A 116 36.18 40.49 -10.50
N PHE A 117 36.82 39.46 -11.09
CA PHE A 117 36.12 38.29 -11.65
C PHE A 117 35.47 37.48 -10.54
N PHE A 118 36.18 37.20 -9.44
CA PHE A 118 35.60 36.55 -8.27
C PHE A 118 34.43 37.32 -7.66
N LEU A 119 34.53 38.66 -7.53
CA LEU A 119 33.42 39.48 -7.03
C LEU A 119 32.24 39.56 -8.02
N GLY A 120 32.50 39.52 -9.33
CA GLY A 120 31.47 39.44 -10.36
C GLY A 120 30.74 38.08 -10.31
N ASP A 121 31.50 36.99 -10.29
CA ASP A 121 30.98 35.63 -10.17
C ASP A 121 30.25 35.42 -8.83
N LEU A 122 30.65 36.11 -7.76
CA LEU A 122 29.97 36.07 -6.46
C LEU A 122 28.67 36.89 -6.44
N VAL A 123 28.56 37.95 -7.26
CA VAL A 123 27.32 38.72 -7.46
C VAL A 123 26.34 37.93 -8.33
N ASP A 124 26.83 37.30 -9.41
CA ASP A 124 26.03 36.42 -10.25
C ASP A 124 25.59 35.17 -9.47
N PHE A 125 26.49 34.56 -8.70
CA PHE A 125 26.17 33.52 -7.71
C PHE A 125 25.16 34.03 -6.67
N GLY A 126 25.28 35.27 -6.20
CA GLY A 126 24.32 35.88 -5.29
C GLY A 126 22.92 35.97 -5.87
N SER A 127 22.78 36.34 -7.15
CA SER A 127 21.49 36.35 -7.85
C SER A 127 20.94 34.94 -8.08
N VAL A 128 21.78 33.99 -8.50
CA VAL A 128 21.39 32.59 -8.72
C VAL A 128 21.01 31.91 -7.41
N VAL A 129 21.75 32.13 -6.34
CA VAL A 129 21.42 31.62 -4.99
C VAL A 129 20.15 32.29 -4.48
N ASN A 130 19.97 33.59 -4.69
CA ASN A 130 18.75 34.27 -4.29
C ASN A 130 17.53 33.75 -5.07
N ASP A 131 17.63 33.55 -6.38
CA ASP A 131 16.55 33.00 -7.22
C ASP A 131 16.29 31.52 -6.93
N LEU A 132 17.33 30.72 -6.64
CA LEU A 132 17.20 29.32 -6.22
C LEU A 132 16.58 29.20 -4.84
N VAL A 133 17.07 29.96 -3.86
CA VAL A 133 16.55 29.98 -2.49
C VAL A 133 15.13 30.54 -2.48
N TYR A 134 14.83 31.55 -3.28
CA TYR A 134 13.47 32.05 -3.49
C TYR A 134 12.58 30.98 -4.13
N GLY A 135 13.02 30.33 -5.21
CA GLY A 135 12.28 29.22 -5.85
C GLY A 135 12.00 28.06 -4.89
N MET A 136 12.98 27.70 -4.05
CA MET A 136 12.78 26.71 -2.98
C MET A 136 11.86 27.25 -1.87
N THR A 137 11.92 28.53 -1.52
CA THR A 137 11.10 29.11 -0.43
C THR A 137 9.65 29.35 -0.86
N VAL A 138 9.40 29.57 -2.14
CA VAL A 138 8.06 29.85 -2.66
C VAL A 138 7.32 28.57 -3.06
N ASP A 139 7.99 27.61 -3.69
CA ASP A 139 7.33 26.41 -4.23
C ASP A 139 8.14 25.10 -4.18
N LEU A 140 8.97 24.89 -3.14
CA LEU A 140 9.65 23.60 -2.95
C LEU A 140 8.66 22.46 -2.73
N GLY A 141 8.79 21.42 -3.56
CA GLY A 141 7.87 20.29 -3.54
C GLY A 141 6.45 20.66 -4.01
N GLY A 142 6.29 21.74 -4.80
CA GLY A 142 5.07 21.98 -5.57
C GLY A 142 4.78 20.85 -6.56
N VAL A 143 3.55 20.76 -7.06
CA VAL A 143 3.17 19.71 -8.02
C VAL A 143 3.52 20.17 -9.42
N THR A 144 4.36 19.40 -10.11
CA THR A 144 4.43 19.47 -11.57
C THR A 144 3.48 18.41 -12.11
N THR A 145 2.48 18.82 -12.88
CA THR A 145 1.44 17.93 -13.43
C THR A 145 1.97 16.96 -14.49
N GLU A 146 3.24 17.03 -14.87
CA GLU A 146 3.80 16.09 -15.83
C GLU A 146 4.14 14.77 -15.13
N GLU A 147 3.45 13.69 -15.53
CA GLU A 147 3.79 12.28 -15.23
C GLU A 147 5.15 11.88 -15.84
N ASN A 148 6.21 12.56 -15.44
CA ASN A 148 7.57 12.26 -15.87
C ASN A 148 8.28 11.46 -14.78
N ASN A 149 9.16 10.55 -15.20
CA ASN A 149 10.03 9.81 -14.29
C ASN A 149 10.75 10.80 -13.35
N MET A 150 10.68 10.54 -12.04
CA MET A 150 11.26 11.40 -11.02
C MET A 150 12.21 10.56 -10.17
N SER A 151 13.49 10.95 -10.12
CA SER A 151 14.47 10.37 -9.19
C SER A 151 15.00 11.47 -8.27
N LEU A 152 14.93 11.22 -6.96
CA LEU A 152 15.42 12.08 -5.89
C LEU A 152 16.36 11.25 -5.03
N GLY A 153 17.59 11.71 -4.85
CA GLY A 153 18.59 10.98 -4.08
C GLY A 153 19.43 11.90 -3.18
N ILE A 154 19.76 11.40 -2.00
CA ILE A 154 20.78 11.97 -1.12
C ILE A 154 21.84 10.90 -0.94
N ASP A 155 23.08 11.24 -1.29
CA ASP A 155 24.27 10.45 -0.98
C ASP A 155 25.19 11.34 -0.15
N LEU A 156 25.19 11.09 1.16
CA LEU A 156 25.94 11.84 2.15
C LEU A 156 27.01 10.92 2.73
N VAL A 157 28.26 11.37 2.74
CA VAL A 157 29.35 10.70 3.45
C VAL A 157 29.83 11.62 4.55
N THR A 158 29.77 11.15 5.80
CA THR A 158 30.18 11.92 6.97
C THR A 158 31.29 11.21 7.72
N GLY A 159 32.20 11.99 8.31
CA GLY A 159 33.26 11.45 9.19
C GLY A 159 32.81 11.23 10.63
N GLU A 160 31.62 11.69 11.01
CA GLU A 160 31.12 11.67 12.38
C GLU A 160 29.59 11.58 12.45
N ALA A 161 29.08 11.13 13.60
CA ALA A 161 27.66 11.03 13.84
C ALA A 161 27.07 12.41 14.14
N PHE A 162 25.84 12.64 13.68
CA PHE A 162 25.17 13.93 13.82
C PHE A 162 23.67 13.75 14.05
N ASN A 163 23.03 14.81 14.50
CA ASN A 163 21.59 14.86 14.72
C ASN A 163 20.96 15.79 13.69
N VAL A 164 19.78 15.42 13.19
CA VAL A 164 18.92 16.31 12.39
C VAL A 164 17.60 16.49 13.12
N THR A 165 17.20 17.75 13.29
CA THR A 165 15.87 18.12 13.75
C THR A 165 15.30 19.15 12.79
N ALA A 166 14.15 18.88 12.19
CA ALA A 166 13.51 19.75 11.22
C ALA A 166 12.03 19.95 11.56
N ASP A 167 11.56 21.18 11.47
CA ASP A 167 10.15 21.57 11.50
C ASP A 167 9.95 22.58 10.38
N VAL A 168 9.34 22.15 9.28
CA VAL A 168 9.24 22.93 8.05
C VAL A 168 7.81 22.86 7.53
N ARG A 169 7.24 24.02 7.21
CA ARG A 169 5.90 24.18 6.69
C ARG A 169 5.91 25.00 5.42
N LYS A 170 5.26 24.49 4.38
CA LYS A 170 4.91 25.20 3.15
C LYS A 170 3.40 25.47 3.11
N GLY A 171 3.03 26.71 2.87
CA GLY A 171 1.65 27.15 2.82
C GLY A 171 0.99 27.21 4.19
N SER A 172 -0.11 27.95 4.27
CA SER A 172 -0.97 27.98 5.45
C SER A 172 -2.05 26.90 5.43
N ASN A 173 -2.27 26.24 4.29
CA ASN A 173 -3.39 25.33 4.08
C ASN A 173 -3.10 23.85 4.41
N VAL A 174 -2.55 23.57 5.58
CA VAL A 174 -2.34 22.19 6.06
C VAL A 174 -3.28 21.95 7.25
N ASN A 175 -4.15 20.95 7.13
CA ASN A 175 -5.27 20.75 8.05
C ASN A 175 -4.83 20.33 9.46
N GLU A 176 -3.73 19.58 9.56
CA GLU A 176 -3.24 19.01 10.81
C GLU A 176 -1.73 19.16 10.92
N GLU A 177 -1.27 19.58 12.10
CA GLU A 177 0.15 19.67 12.42
C GLU A 177 0.68 18.26 12.75
N PRO A 178 1.79 17.81 12.13
CA PRO A 178 2.37 16.51 12.44
C PRO A 178 2.92 16.48 13.87
N ASP A 179 2.91 15.29 14.47
CA ASP A 179 3.56 15.01 15.75
C ASP A 179 5.07 14.80 15.61
N TRP A 180 5.81 15.06 16.69
CA TRP A 180 7.23 14.70 16.78
C TRP A 180 7.40 13.19 16.97
N VAL A 181 8.09 12.55 16.03
CA VAL A 181 8.41 11.11 16.06
C VAL A 181 9.92 10.89 15.89
N HIS A 182 10.42 9.72 16.30
CA HIS A 182 11.78 9.30 15.94
C HIS A 182 11.78 8.87 14.48
N GLY A 183 12.19 9.75 13.59
CA GLY A 183 12.06 9.60 12.13
C GLY A 183 11.41 10.82 11.50
N LEU A 184 10.34 10.62 10.71
CA LEU A 184 9.69 11.66 9.90
C LEU A 184 8.17 11.54 9.98
N HIS A 185 7.49 12.67 10.17
CA HIS A 185 6.05 12.80 10.03
C HIS A 185 5.74 14.02 9.16
N ALA A 186 5.04 13.80 8.05
CA ALA A 186 4.63 14.85 7.13
C ALA A 186 3.14 14.76 6.79
N ASN A 187 2.47 15.91 6.78
CA ASN A 187 1.10 16.06 6.34
C ASN A 187 1.07 16.96 5.11
N PHE A 188 0.40 16.48 4.06
CA PHE A 188 0.23 17.16 2.79
C PHE A 188 -1.24 17.52 2.60
N ASN A 189 -1.46 18.63 1.93
CA ASN A 189 -2.77 19.01 1.43
C ASN A 189 -2.61 19.47 -0.01
N GLU A 190 -3.38 18.85 -0.89
CA GLU A 190 -3.37 19.12 -2.33
C GLU A 190 -4.76 19.60 -2.74
N ALA A 191 -4.80 20.59 -3.61
CA ALA A 191 -6.04 21.04 -4.22
C ALA A 191 -5.78 21.68 -5.57
N THR A 192 -6.75 21.56 -6.48
CA THR A 192 -6.73 22.26 -7.76
C THR A 192 -7.36 23.64 -7.62
N LEU A 193 -6.56 24.68 -7.79
CA LEU A 193 -7.05 26.05 -7.80
C LEU A 193 -7.66 26.35 -9.16
N VAL A 194 -8.95 26.69 -9.15
CA VAL A 194 -9.64 27.23 -10.32
C VAL A 194 -9.53 28.75 -10.31
N SER A 195 -8.97 29.32 -11.38
CA SER A 195 -8.78 30.75 -11.54
C SER A 195 -9.56 31.26 -12.75
N PHE A 196 -10.23 32.41 -12.57
CA PHE A 196 -11.10 33.00 -13.59
C PHE A 196 -10.59 34.35 -14.07
N ASN A 197 -10.23 34.43 -15.35
CA ASN A 197 -9.97 35.68 -16.04
C ASN A 197 -11.29 36.32 -16.47
N TYR A 198 -11.89 37.12 -15.59
CA TYR A 198 -13.18 37.77 -15.85
C TYR A 198 -13.21 38.68 -17.09
N SER A 199 -12.05 39.14 -17.58
CA SER A 199 -11.98 39.93 -18.82
C SER A 199 -12.37 39.11 -20.06
N ARG A 200 -12.23 37.78 -19.99
CA ARG A 200 -12.62 36.83 -21.03
C ARG A 200 -14.04 36.24 -20.80
N MET A 201 -14.68 36.59 -19.68
CA MET A 201 -16.00 36.06 -19.26
C MET A 201 -17.06 37.17 -19.11
N PRO A 202 -17.49 37.83 -20.19
CA PRO A 202 -18.41 38.98 -20.12
C PRO A 202 -19.82 38.60 -19.62
N THR A 203 -20.21 37.34 -19.76
CA THR A 203 -21.51 36.77 -19.34
C THR A 203 -21.51 36.30 -17.90
N PHE A 204 -20.36 36.20 -17.24
CA PHE A 204 -20.26 35.73 -15.87
C PHE A 204 -20.66 36.85 -14.91
N THR A 205 -21.92 36.83 -14.45
CA THR A 205 -22.49 37.90 -13.61
C THR A 205 -21.92 37.90 -12.19
N LEU A 206 -22.02 39.02 -11.46
CA LEU A 206 -21.56 39.10 -10.07
C LEU A 206 -22.25 38.07 -9.17
N THR A 207 -23.55 37.81 -9.37
CA THR A 207 -24.30 36.81 -8.62
C THR A 207 -23.79 35.39 -8.88
N SER A 208 -23.48 35.07 -10.14
CA SER A 208 -22.91 33.77 -10.49
C SER A 208 -21.50 33.60 -9.92
N ARG A 209 -20.69 34.67 -9.93
CA ARG A 209 -19.35 34.66 -9.34
C ARG A 209 -19.39 34.40 -7.84
N SER A 210 -20.25 35.10 -7.10
CA SER A 210 -20.34 34.90 -5.65
C SER A 210 -20.73 33.47 -5.28
N VAL A 211 -21.59 32.82 -6.08
CA VAL A 211 -21.96 31.41 -5.85
C VAL A 211 -20.76 30.50 -6.11
N VAL A 212 -20.03 30.69 -7.22
CA VAL A 212 -18.85 29.88 -7.55
C VAL A 212 -17.73 30.10 -6.53
N ASP A 213 -17.48 31.35 -6.12
CA ASP A 213 -16.45 31.68 -5.13
C ASP A 213 -16.78 31.10 -3.73
N GLU A 214 -18.06 31.01 -3.36
CA GLU A 214 -18.51 30.38 -2.11
C GLU A 214 -18.36 28.85 -2.16
N ILE A 215 -18.73 28.23 -3.29
CA ILE A 215 -18.57 26.78 -3.47
C ILE A 215 -17.09 26.39 -3.46
N LEU A 216 -16.24 27.13 -4.18
CA LEU A 216 -14.81 26.81 -4.30
C LEU A 216 -13.97 27.29 -3.10
N GLU A 217 -14.58 27.74 -2.00
CA GLU A 217 -13.83 28.17 -0.80
C GLU A 217 -13.02 27.01 -0.18
N ASP A 218 -13.54 25.79 -0.25
CA ASP A 218 -12.88 24.55 0.20
C ASP A 218 -12.21 23.78 -0.95
N TYR A 219 -12.18 24.37 -2.14
CA TYR A 219 -11.64 23.82 -3.39
C TYR A 219 -12.42 22.63 -3.97
N LYS A 220 -13.60 22.30 -3.41
CA LYS A 220 -14.41 21.15 -3.84
C LYS A 220 -15.75 21.59 -4.39
N VAL A 221 -16.40 20.69 -5.12
CA VAL A 221 -17.80 20.85 -5.54
C VAL A 221 -18.57 19.62 -5.07
N THR A 222 -19.23 19.71 -3.91
CA THR A 222 -19.97 18.55 -3.41
C THR A 222 -21.17 18.20 -4.30
N PRO A 223 -21.69 16.97 -4.26
CA PRO A 223 -22.91 16.59 -5.01
C PRO A 223 -24.12 17.48 -4.71
N SER A 224 -24.15 18.11 -3.53
CA SER A 224 -25.20 19.04 -3.13
C SER A 224 -25.05 20.44 -3.73
N GLU A 225 -23.83 20.85 -4.04
CA GLU A 225 -23.47 22.16 -4.62
C GLU A 225 -23.40 22.12 -6.15
N ALA A 226 -23.10 20.95 -6.71
CA ALA A 226 -22.95 20.73 -8.15
C ALA A 226 -24.09 21.35 -8.99
N PRO A 227 -25.39 21.25 -8.64
CA PRO A 227 -26.44 21.88 -9.45
C PRO A 227 -26.30 23.40 -9.57
N ALA A 228 -25.92 24.09 -8.49
CA ALA A 228 -25.76 25.54 -8.47
C ALA A 228 -24.47 25.97 -9.20
N PHE A 229 -23.39 25.20 -9.02
CA PHE A 229 -22.13 25.40 -9.73
C PHE A 229 -22.31 25.28 -11.25
N ILE A 230 -22.94 24.19 -11.71
CA ILE A 230 -23.22 23.91 -13.13
C ILE A 230 -24.08 25.02 -13.73
N GLU A 231 -25.13 25.48 -13.02
CA GLU A 231 -25.98 26.56 -13.50
C GLU A 231 -25.19 27.86 -13.68
N ALA A 232 -24.34 28.22 -12.71
CA ALA A 232 -23.51 29.43 -12.77
C ALA A 232 -22.54 29.40 -13.95
N LEU A 233 -21.87 28.27 -14.20
CA LEU A 233 -20.96 28.10 -15.34
C LEU A 233 -21.71 28.09 -16.70
N LYS A 234 -22.88 27.45 -16.77
CA LYS A 234 -23.71 27.46 -17.99
C LYS A 234 -24.19 28.87 -18.34
N LEU A 235 -24.58 29.67 -17.34
CA LEU A 235 -24.93 31.09 -17.53
C LEU A 235 -23.74 31.91 -18.04
N ALA A 236 -22.52 31.55 -17.64
CA ALA A 236 -21.28 32.13 -18.15
C ALA A 236 -20.87 31.62 -19.54
N ASN A 237 -21.61 30.68 -20.14
CA ASN A 237 -21.31 30.03 -21.42
C ASN A 237 -19.98 29.24 -21.41
N VAL A 238 -19.68 28.63 -20.26
CA VAL A 238 -18.53 27.73 -20.08
C VAL A 238 -18.85 26.35 -20.64
N SER A 239 -17.93 25.79 -21.42
CA SER A 239 -18.04 24.44 -21.97
C SER A 239 -17.82 23.39 -20.86
N TYR A 240 -18.45 22.22 -20.97
CA TYR A 240 -18.21 21.08 -20.07
C TYR A 240 -18.45 21.37 -18.58
N ALA A 241 -19.41 22.25 -18.25
CA ALA A 241 -19.71 22.62 -16.86
C ALA A 241 -20.11 21.44 -15.95
N GLU A 242 -20.70 20.38 -16.51
CA GLU A 242 -21.03 19.15 -15.80
C GLU A 242 -19.76 18.40 -15.40
N ILE A 243 -18.87 18.13 -16.36
CA ILE A 243 -17.56 17.52 -16.12
C ILE A 243 -16.74 18.34 -15.13
N ALA A 244 -16.77 19.67 -15.24
CA ALA A 244 -16.06 20.55 -14.30
C ALA A 244 -16.56 20.40 -12.85
N ALA A 245 -17.84 20.11 -12.63
CA ALA A 245 -18.35 19.83 -11.30
C ALA A 245 -17.90 18.44 -10.81
N ASP A 246 -17.95 17.44 -11.70
CA ASP A 246 -17.59 16.06 -11.37
C ASP A 246 -16.10 15.94 -11.00
N ILE A 247 -15.18 16.52 -11.79
CA ILE A 247 -13.73 16.45 -11.53
C ILE A 247 -13.27 17.27 -10.31
N LEU A 248 -14.12 18.18 -9.81
CA LEU A 248 -13.82 18.97 -8.61
C LEU A 248 -14.48 18.38 -7.36
N GLU A 249 -15.14 17.22 -7.45
CA GLU A 249 -15.82 16.62 -6.32
C GLU A 249 -14.87 16.32 -5.15
N ASP A 250 -13.68 15.80 -5.44
CA ASP A 250 -12.66 15.49 -4.45
C ASP A 250 -11.66 16.64 -4.20
N GLY A 251 -11.71 17.68 -5.06
CA GLY A 251 -10.88 18.88 -5.01
C GLY A 251 -9.51 18.77 -5.68
N VAL A 252 -9.17 17.64 -6.28
CA VAL A 252 -7.88 17.40 -6.95
C VAL A 252 -8.13 16.87 -8.35
N VAL A 253 -7.87 17.72 -9.34
CA VAL A 253 -8.00 17.35 -10.76
C VAL A 253 -6.68 16.77 -11.28
N LEU A 254 -6.74 15.53 -11.78
CA LEU A 254 -5.62 14.82 -12.40
C LEU A 254 -5.68 14.89 -13.93
N ASP A 255 -4.53 14.68 -14.57
CA ASP A 255 -4.43 14.68 -16.04
C ASP A 255 -5.30 13.57 -16.69
N SER A 256 -5.42 12.42 -16.02
CA SER A 256 -6.29 11.31 -16.45
C SER A 256 -7.78 11.68 -16.46
N GLU A 257 -8.23 12.56 -15.59
CA GLU A 257 -9.62 13.04 -15.51
C GLU A 257 -9.93 14.11 -16.56
N LEU A 258 -8.89 14.73 -17.12
CA LEU A 258 -9.00 15.71 -18.20
C LEU A 258 -8.98 15.05 -19.59
N GLU A 259 -8.83 13.73 -19.68
CA GLU A 259 -8.88 13.01 -20.96
C GLU A 259 -10.22 13.21 -21.66
N GLY A 260 -10.17 13.75 -22.89
CA GLY A 260 -11.35 14.06 -23.69
C GLY A 260 -12.02 15.40 -23.36
N VAL A 261 -11.50 16.17 -22.40
CA VAL A 261 -11.89 17.56 -22.15
C VAL A 261 -11.04 18.50 -23.00
N ASP A 262 -11.68 19.43 -23.72
CA ASP A 262 -10.95 20.48 -24.44
C ASP A 262 -10.49 21.58 -23.46
N THR A 263 -9.36 21.34 -22.80
CA THR A 263 -8.75 22.29 -21.86
C THR A 263 -8.34 23.60 -22.54
N SER A 264 -8.10 23.58 -23.87
CA SER A 264 -7.84 24.80 -24.64
C SER A 264 -9.08 25.69 -24.70
N ALA A 265 -10.27 25.10 -24.82
CA ALA A 265 -11.52 25.85 -24.74
C ALA A 265 -11.72 26.54 -23.39
N TRP A 266 -11.33 25.88 -22.28
CA TRP A 266 -11.37 26.50 -20.95
C TRP A 266 -10.42 27.69 -20.83
N VAL A 267 -9.18 27.57 -21.32
CA VAL A 267 -8.22 28.67 -21.34
C VAL A 267 -8.70 29.84 -22.19
N ASP A 268 -9.31 29.57 -23.34
CA ASP A 268 -9.94 30.58 -24.21
C ASP A 268 -11.14 31.26 -23.52
N GLN A 269 -11.91 30.50 -22.74
CA GLN A 269 -13.01 30.99 -21.90
C GLN A 269 -12.50 31.70 -20.63
N GLY A 270 -11.19 31.70 -20.38
CA GLY A 270 -10.58 32.38 -19.23
C GLY A 270 -10.61 31.56 -17.94
N ILE A 271 -10.71 30.24 -18.01
CA ILE A 271 -10.56 29.33 -16.87
C ILE A 271 -9.16 28.72 -16.95
N SER A 272 -8.45 28.74 -15.82
CA SER A 272 -7.22 27.98 -15.63
C SER A 272 -7.29 27.19 -14.35
N ILE A 273 -6.84 25.95 -14.41
CA ILE A 273 -6.72 25.05 -13.27
C ILE A 273 -5.24 24.81 -12.99
N GLU A 274 -4.87 24.83 -11.73
CA GLU A 274 -3.48 24.60 -11.32
C GLU A 274 -3.48 23.80 -10.02
N LEU A 275 -2.84 22.63 -10.04
CA LEU A 275 -2.69 21.79 -8.87
C LEU A 275 -1.66 22.40 -7.93
N ARG A 276 -2.05 22.62 -6.67
CA ARG A 276 -1.20 23.18 -5.62
C ARG A 276 -1.03 22.17 -4.49
N ARG A 277 0.13 22.23 -3.83
CA ARG A 277 0.46 21.41 -2.65
C ARG A 277 1.02 22.27 -1.54
N ALA A 278 0.46 22.10 -0.35
CA ALA A 278 0.95 22.62 0.93
C ALA A 278 1.36 21.42 1.79
N TRP A 279 2.34 21.60 2.66
CA TRP A 279 2.81 20.51 3.51
C TRP A 279 3.44 21.01 4.80
N HIS A 280 3.38 20.18 5.84
CA HIS A 280 4.08 20.39 7.11
C HIS A 280 4.81 19.12 7.47
N LEU A 281 6.13 19.22 7.64
CA LEU A 281 7.03 18.14 7.99
C LEU A 281 7.67 18.42 9.36
N LYS A 282 7.67 17.41 10.21
CA LYS A 282 8.55 17.32 11.38
C LYS A 282 9.41 16.08 11.29
N SER A 283 10.69 16.25 11.54
CA SER A 283 11.63 15.14 11.57
C SER A 283 12.60 15.28 12.73
N TRP A 284 12.75 14.20 13.50
CA TRP A 284 13.74 14.09 14.55
C TRP A 284 14.53 12.81 14.34
N MET A 285 15.75 12.98 13.82
CA MET A 285 16.69 11.91 13.49
C MET A 285 17.98 12.12 14.29
N PRO A 286 18.02 11.68 15.55
CA PRO A 286 19.22 11.66 16.36
C PRO A 286 20.15 10.52 15.95
N SER A 287 21.44 10.67 16.26
CA SER A 287 22.46 9.64 16.06
C SER A 287 22.52 9.09 14.63
N LEU A 288 22.38 9.95 13.61
CA LEU A 288 22.68 9.57 12.24
C LEU A 288 24.16 9.16 12.14
N PRO A 289 24.49 8.15 11.31
CA PRO A 289 25.79 7.52 11.35
C PRO A 289 26.94 8.42 10.94
N SER A 290 28.13 8.06 11.44
CA SER A 290 29.43 8.48 10.88
C SER A 290 29.78 7.53 9.73
N GLY A 291 29.32 7.81 8.52
CA GLY A 291 29.49 6.91 7.39
C GLY A 291 28.73 7.38 6.16
N ARG A 292 28.44 6.45 5.24
CA ARG A 292 27.56 6.74 4.12
C ARG A 292 26.11 6.65 4.56
N ILE A 293 25.33 7.65 4.17
CA ILE A 293 23.87 7.66 4.19
C ILE A 293 23.44 7.84 2.74
N PHE A 294 22.82 6.81 2.19
CA PHE A 294 22.25 6.81 0.86
C PHE A 294 20.75 6.62 0.98
N LEU A 295 19.99 7.54 0.41
CA LEU A 295 18.55 7.41 0.26
C LEU A 295 18.22 7.81 -1.17
N GLU A 296 17.62 6.91 -1.94
CA GLU A 296 17.12 7.20 -3.27
C GLU A 296 15.64 6.83 -3.35
N TYR A 297 14.86 7.70 -3.97
CA TYR A 297 13.48 7.49 -4.34
C TYR A 297 13.39 7.65 -5.84
N ASP A 298 12.83 6.65 -6.51
CA ASP A 298 12.63 6.65 -7.95
C ASP A 298 11.17 6.30 -8.27
N PHE A 299 10.52 7.19 -8.99
CA PHE A 299 9.21 6.99 -9.58
C PHE A 299 9.32 6.79 -11.10
N ARG A 300 8.70 5.70 -11.58
CA ARG A 300 8.65 5.33 -13.00
C ARG A 300 7.25 4.86 -13.39
N MET A 301 6.81 5.26 -14.58
CA MET A 301 5.65 4.67 -15.24
C MET A 301 6.08 3.50 -16.11
N ILE A 302 5.72 2.26 -15.73
CA ILE A 302 6.06 1.04 -16.48
C ILE A 302 4.78 0.44 -17.05
N GLY A 303 4.52 0.70 -18.34
CA GLY A 303 3.33 0.18 -19.01
C GLY A 303 2.03 0.62 -18.34
N GLU A 304 1.92 1.93 -18.06
CA GLU A 304 0.79 2.57 -17.36
C GLU A 304 0.64 2.16 -15.88
N VAL A 305 1.53 1.33 -15.35
CA VAL A 305 1.56 0.98 -13.93
C VAL A 305 2.57 1.88 -13.23
N PRO A 306 2.15 2.66 -12.21
CA PRO A 306 3.07 3.44 -11.40
C PRO A 306 3.93 2.50 -10.53
N VAL A 307 5.25 2.72 -10.59
CA VAL A 307 6.26 1.99 -9.83
C VAL A 307 7.10 2.97 -9.00
N TYR A 308 7.23 2.67 -7.71
CA TYR A 308 7.96 3.45 -6.72
C TYR A 308 9.08 2.58 -6.16
N GLU A 309 10.33 2.97 -6.33
CA GLU A 309 11.49 2.29 -5.77
C GLU A 309 12.13 3.17 -4.70
N ILE A 310 12.43 2.57 -3.54
CA ILE A 310 13.09 3.23 -2.42
C ILE A 310 14.34 2.42 -2.09
N ASP A 311 15.50 3.07 -2.17
CA ASP A 311 16.77 2.53 -1.74
C ASP A 311 17.26 3.25 -0.49
N LEU A 312 17.69 2.48 0.51
CA LEU A 312 18.26 2.98 1.74
C LEU A 312 19.56 2.23 2.03
N ALA A 313 20.64 2.95 2.25
CA ALA A 313 21.85 2.43 2.87
C ALA A 313 22.34 3.35 3.98
N MET A 314 22.68 2.78 5.13
CA MET A 314 23.25 3.51 6.25
C MET A 314 24.38 2.68 6.87
N ASP A 315 25.61 3.19 6.80
CA ASP A 315 26.78 2.49 7.36
C ASP A 315 26.93 2.82 8.84
N ALA A 316 27.18 1.83 9.70
CA ALA A 316 27.48 1.99 11.12
C ALA A 316 26.46 2.82 11.91
N TRP A 317 25.17 2.67 11.63
CA TRP A 317 24.11 3.37 12.35
C TRP A 317 23.86 2.75 13.72
N GLN A 318 23.96 3.57 14.76
CA GLN A 318 23.56 3.22 16.11
C GLN A 318 22.36 4.09 16.51
N PRO A 319 21.12 3.61 16.35
CA PRO A 319 19.93 4.39 16.66
C PRO A 319 19.85 4.74 18.15
N LEU A 320 19.32 5.92 18.46
CA LEU A 320 19.14 6.36 19.85
C LEU A 320 17.97 5.62 20.56
N ARG A 321 17.00 5.14 19.78
CA ARG A 321 15.80 4.44 20.28
C ARG A 321 15.54 3.19 19.47
N GLU A 322 14.83 2.25 20.05
CA GLU A 322 14.48 0.96 19.45
C GLU A 322 13.40 1.10 18.36
N GLN A 323 12.57 2.15 18.44
CA GLN A 323 11.48 2.41 17.50
C GLN A 323 11.83 3.54 16.52
N PHE A 324 11.51 3.37 15.24
CA PHE A 324 11.53 4.40 14.20
C PHE A 324 10.18 4.48 13.48
N SER A 325 9.80 5.67 13.05
CA SER A 325 8.51 5.93 12.40
C SER A 325 8.67 6.85 11.19
N LEU A 326 8.07 6.43 10.09
CA LEU A 326 7.86 7.21 8.88
C LEU A 326 6.35 7.34 8.67
N ILE A 327 5.83 8.56 8.67
CA ILE A 327 4.41 8.84 8.51
C ILE A 327 4.26 9.95 7.48
N VAL A 328 3.52 9.68 6.41
CA VAL A 328 3.25 10.60 5.32
C VAL A 328 1.76 10.56 5.02
N ASN A 329 1.04 11.65 5.23
CA ASN A 329 -0.40 11.71 5.00
C ASN A 329 -0.73 12.70 3.87
N GLY A 330 -1.63 12.31 2.97
CA GLY A 330 -2.18 13.17 1.92
C GLY A 330 -1.29 13.45 0.72
N LEU A 331 -0.13 12.81 0.60
CA LEU A 331 0.76 13.00 -0.56
C LEU A 331 0.14 12.28 -1.75
N GLU A 332 -0.25 13.02 -2.80
CA GLU A 332 -0.87 12.45 -4.00
C GLU A 332 -2.14 11.63 -3.69
N GLY A 333 -2.93 12.08 -2.72
CA GLY A 333 -4.13 11.37 -2.27
C GLY A 333 -3.85 10.07 -1.51
N ARG A 334 -2.60 9.85 -1.06
CA ARG A 334 -2.19 8.65 -0.35
C ARG A 334 -1.64 8.94 1.04
N ASP A 335 -1.90 7.99 1.94
CA ASP A 335 -1.30 7.96 3.27
C ASP A 335 -0.39 6.72 3.38
N ALA A 336 0.80 6.90 3.94
CA ALA A 336 1.75 5.85 4.20
C ALA A 336 2.29 5.97 5.62
N GLN A 337 2.26 4.87 6.37
CA GLN A 337 2.82 4.77 7.70
C GLN A 337 3.68 3.52 7.78
N ILE A 338 4.89 3.66 8.28
CA ILE A 338 5.80 2.56 8.59
C ILE A 338 6.33 2.79 10.00
N ILE A 339 6.14 1.82 10.88
CA ILE A 339 6.68 1.80 12.23
C ILE A 339 7.49 0.53 12.38
N ILE A 340 8.77 0.66 12.69
CA ILE A 340 9.66 -0.45 13.02
C ILE A 340 10.04 -0.36 14.50
N ASP A 341 10.16 -1.52 15.15
CA ASP A 341 10.49 -1.63 16.57
C ASP A 341 11.50 -2.74 16.83
N GLY A 342 12.33 -2.59 17.87
CA GLY A 342 13.40 -3.52 18.21
C GLY A 342 14.72 -3.29 17.48
N MET A 343 15.00 -2.06 17.04
CA MET A 343 16.33 -1.70 16.54
C MET A 343 17.39 -1.76 17.65
N ASP A 344 18.58 -2.26 17.35
CA ASP A 344 19.65 -2.38 18.34
C ASP A 344 20.30 -1.02 18.67
N THR A 345 20.08 -0.54 19.89
CA THR A 345 20.62 0.73 20.38
C THR A 345 22.01 0.60 21.03
N SER A 346 22.54 -0.62 21.15
CA SER A 346 23.74 -0.91 21.93
C SER A 346 25.04 -0.88 21.11
N GLN A 347 24.94 -1.12 19.80
CA GLN A 347 26.06 -1.21 18.87
C GLN A 347 25.66 -0.68 17.48
N PRO A 348 26.63 -0.18 16.69
CA PRO A 348 26.37 0.26 15.32
C PRO A 348 26.13 -0.93 14.39
N ASN A 349 25.21 -0.77 13.44
CA ASN A 349 24.85 -1.76 12.43
C ASN A 349 24.77 -1.11 11.05
N ASP A 350 25.11 -1.88 10.02
CA ASP A 350 24.91 -1.47 8.64
C ASP A 350 23.47 -1.82 8.23
N ILE A 351 22.79 -0.88 7.57
CA ILE A 351 21.46 -1.08 7.01
C ILE A 351 21.53 -0.97 5.49
N LEU A 352 20.91 -1.93 4.82
CA LEU A 352 20.65 -1.95 3.40
C LEU A 352 19.19 -2.35 3.18
N ALA A 353 18.43 -1.57 2.43
CA ALA A 353 17.08 -1.92 2.06
C ALA A 353 16.77 -1.37 0.67
N ASN A 354 16.12 -2.21 -0.14
CA ASN A 354 15.50 -1.85 -1.39
C ASN A 354 14.04 -2.30 -1.31
N ALA A 355 13.12 -1.42 -1.69
CA ALA A 355 11.70 -1.73 -1.74
C ALA A 355 11.08 -1.13 -2.99
N VAL A 356 10.46 -1.97 -3.80
CA VAL A 356 9.72 -1.61 -5.00
C VAL A 356 8.24 -1.84 -4.76
N PHE A 357 7.45 -0.79 -4.94
CA PHE A 357 6.01 -0.79 -4.80
C PHE A 357 5.39 -0.54 -6.16
N SER A 358 4.29 -1.23 -6.46
CA SER A 358 3.49 -0.95 -7.64
C SER A 358 2.01 -1.15 -7.37
N THR A 359 1.18 -0.33 -8.02
CA THR A 359 -0.27 -0.41 -7.91
C THR A 359 -0.85 -0.55 -9.31
N GLN A 360 -1.55 -1.66 -9.56
CA GLN A 360 -2.29 -1.88 -10.80
C GLN A 360 -3.77 -1.58 -10.53
N ASP A 361 -4.20 -0.39 -10.91
CA ASP A 361 -5.57 0.11 -10.72
C ASP A 361 -6.48 -0.09 -11.95
N ASN A 362 -5.91 -0.44 -13.11
CA ASN A 362 -6.65 -0.74 -14.34
C ASN A 362 -7.49 -2.04 -14.31
N LEU A 363 -7.57 -2.71 -13.16
CA LEU A 363 -8.33 -3.94 -12.92
C LEU A 363 -9.60 -3.65 -12.12
N THR A 364 -10.61 -4.51 -12.23
CA THR A 364 -11.84 -4.42 -11.39
C THR A 364 -11.52 -4.41 -9.90
N VAL A 365 -10.50 -5.17 -9.49
CA VAL A 365 -9.91 -5.14 -8.15
C VAL A 365 -8.47 -4.68 -8.31
N PRO A 366 -8.10 -3.51 -7.74
CA PRO A 366 -6.73 -3.05 -7.76
C PRO A 366 -5.79 -4.07 -7.12
N ARG A 367 -4.61 -4.23 -7.69
CA ARG A 367 -3.53 -5.03 -7.10
C ARG A 367 -2.44 -4.14 -6.57
N VAL A 368 -2.05 -4.37 -5.32
CA VAL A 368 -0.85 -3.78 -4.73
C VAL A 368 0.22 -4.85 -4.68
N SER A 369 1.39 -4.56 -5.25
CA SER A 369 2.56 -5.43 -5.18
C SER A 369 3.72 -4.73 -4.50
N ILE A 370 4.43 -5.49 -3.68
CA ILE A 370 5.65 -5.09 -3.02
C ILE A 370 6.72 -6.15 -3.26
N ASP A 371 7.90 -5.71 -3.69
CA ASP A 371 9.11 -6.51 -3.77
C ASP A 371 10.16 -5.82 -2.91
N MET A 372 10.69 -6.52 -1.91
CA MET A 372 11.58 -5.94 -0.91
C MET A 372 12.76 -6.87 -0.63
N THR A 373 13.95 -6.30 -0.63
CA THR A 373 15.18 -6.96 -0.19
C THR A 373 15.86 -6.10 0.85
N TYR A 374 16.21 -6.67 2.00
CA TYR A 374 16.91 -5.91 3.04
C TYR A 374 17.94 -6.75 3.82
N ASP A 375 18.87 -6.03 4.47
CA ASP A 375 19.69 -6.46 5.60
C ASP A 375 19.73 -5.29 6.60
N LEU A 376 19.09 -5.47 7.75
CA LEU A 376 18.96 -4.45 8.79
C LEU A 376 20.08 -4.53 9.84
N GLY A 377 21.03 -5.46 9.67
CA GLY A 377 22.11 -5.73 10.62
C GLY A 377 21.68 -6.47 11.90
N THR A 378 20.41 -6.35 12.31
CA THR A 378 19.83 -7.06 13.45
C THR A 378 18.41 -7.53 13.20
N ARG A 379 17.95 -8.55 13.95
CA ARG A 379 16.54 -8.96 13.99
C ARG A 379 15.72 -7.87 14.69
N LEU A 380 14.58 -7.50 14.14
CA LEU A 380 13.65 -6.55 14.77
C LEU A 380 12.52 -7.27 15.52
N ASP A 381 11.92 -6.58 16.48
CA ASP A 381 10.80 -7.12 17.26
C ASP A 381 9.51 -7.09 16.44
N SER A 382 9.27 -5.99 15.71
CA SER A 382 8.12 -5.91 14.80
C SER A 382 8.30 -4.82 13.73
N ALA A 383 7.55 -4.97 12.63
CA ALA A 383 7.33 -3.91 11.67
C ALA A 383 5.85 -3.85 11.29
N HIS A 384 5.30 -2.64 11.28
CA HIS A 384 3.91 -2.35 10.95
C HIS A 384 3.89 -1.32 9.83
N ALA A 385 3.17 -1.62 8.76
CA ALA A 385 3.00 -0.74 7.63
C ALA A 385 1.51 -0.58 7.29
N ILE A 386 1.09 0.65 7.03
CA ILE A 386 -0.24 0.98 6.52
C ILE A 386 -0.05 1.84 5.27
N PHE A 387 -0.76 1.49 4.21
CA PHE A 387 -0.85 2.28 2.99
C PHE A 387 -2.33 2.47 2.65
N ILE A 388 -2.75 3.72 2.47
CA ILE A 388 -4.12 4.08 2.11
C ILE A 388 -4.04 4.85 0.80
N ASP A 389 -4.69 4.32 -0.23
CA ASP A 389 -4.94 5.05 -1.47
C ASP A 389 -6.37 5.55 -1.44
N ARG A 390 -6.55 6.86 -1.26
CA ARG A 390 -7.87 7.49 -1.20
C ARG A 390 -8.52 7.62 -2.57
N ARG A 391 -7.75 7.54 -3.65
CA ARG A 391 -8.23 7.61 -5.04
C ARG A 391 -8.75 6.26 -5.50
N ALA A 392 -7.97 5.21 -5.25
CA ALA A 392 -8.39 3.82 -5.51
C ALA A 392 -9.36 3.28 -4.44
N GLU A 393 -9.60 4.05 -3.37
CA GLU A 393 -10.37 3.67 -2.19
C GLU A 393 -9.96 2.31 -1.59
N THR A 394 -8.64 2.14 -1.46
CA THR A 394 -8.03 0.93 -0.92
C THR A 394 -7.20 1.23 0.31
N ARG A 395 -7.17 0.28 1.24
CA ARG A 395 -6.28 0.31 2.41
C ARG A 395 -5.57 -1.03 2.52
N VAL A 396 -4.25 -1.01 2.55
CA VAL A 396 -3.39 -2.17 2.78
C VAL A 396 -2.67 -2.00 4.10
N GLU A 397 -2.66 -3.04 4.92
CA GLU A 397 -2.02 -3.06 6.22
C GLU A 397 -1.22 -4.35 6.36
N ALA A 398 0.02 -4.24 6.83
CA ALA A 398 0.90 -5.37 7.08
C ALA A 398 1.53 -5.25 8.47
N LEU A 399 1.51 -6.34 9.25
CA LEU A 399 2.18 -6.43 10.54
C LEU A 399 2.98 -7.71 10.60
N ILE A 400 4.29 -7.59 10.83
CA ILE A 400 5.20 -8.72 11.03
C ILE A 400 5.79 -8.65 12.44
N ILE A 401 5.84 -9.79 13.12
CA ILE A 401 6.44 -9.94 14.45
C ILE A 401 7.63 -10.87 14.34
N GLY A 402 8.77 -10.45 14.92
CA GLY A 402 10.05 -11.12 14.79
C GLY A 402 10.58 -10.99 13.36
N VAL A 403 10.88 -9.77 12.93
CA VAL A 403 11.39 -9.51 11.57
C VAL A 403 12.82 -10.05 11.47
N PRO A 404 13.12 -10.98 10.56
CA PRO A 404 14.49 -11.49 10.38
C PRO A 404 15.45 -10.35 10.04
N GLN A 405 16.74 -10.56 10.29
CA GLN A 405 17.75 -9.54 9.98
C GLN A 405 17.82 -9.23 8.48
N SER A 406 17.71 -10.24 7.63
CA SER A 406 17.78 -10.08 6.17
C SER A 406 16.77 -11.00 5.49
N THR A 407 16.14 -10.52 4.43
CA THR A 407 15.07 -11.22 3.69
C THR A 407 14.95 -10.70 2.26
N ASP A 408 14.60 -11.61 1.37
CA ASP A 408 13.91 -11.31 0.11
C ASP A 408 12.43 -11.64 0.27
N PHE A 409 11.58 -10.63 0.13
CA PHE A 409 10.14 -10.71 0.32
C PHE A 409 9.43 -10.17 -0.91
N SER A 410 8.43 -10.89 -1.41
CA SER A 410 7.50 -10.34 -2.37
C SER A 410 6.07 -10.70 -2.02
N ALA A 411 5.17 -9.74 -2.19
CA ALA A 411 3.74 -9.96 -2.01
C ALA A 411 2.93 -9.20 -3.05
N THR A 412 1.85 -9.83 -3.52
CA THR A 412 0.81 -9.20 -4.35
C THR A 412 -0.54 -9.47 -3.72
N ILE A 413 -1.32 -8.41 -3.49
CA ILE A 413 -2.62 -8.47 -2.83
C ILE A 413 -3.64 -7.75 -3.72
N GLY A 414 -4.80 -8.35 -3.92
CA GLY A 414 -5.89 -7.86 -4.77
C GLY A 414 -6.93 -8.96 -4.95
N ASP A 415 -7.38 -9.18 -6.20
CA ASP A 415 -8.13 -10.39 -6.58
C ASP A 415 -7.29 -11.69 -6.42
N ILE A 416 -5.96 -11.56 -6.33
CA ILE A 416 -5.03 -12.63 -6.01
C ILE A 416 -4.26 -12.31 -4.74
N PHE A 417 -3.82 -13.35 -4.05
CA PHE A 417 -2.94 -13.25 -2.90
C PHE A 417 -1.69 -14.10 -3.13
N LEU A 418 -0.56 -13.45 -3.34
CA LEU A 418 0.73 -14.10 -3.56
C LEU A 418 1.70 -13.63 -2.49
N ILE A 419 2.44 -14.57 -1.89
CA ILE A 419 3.55 -14.27 -0.99
C ILE A 419 4.71 -15.20 -1.32
N ASN A 420 5.90 -14.63 -1.46
CA ASN A 420 7.15 -15.36 -1.44
C ASN A 420 8.06 -14.78 -0.35
N VAL A 421 8.68 -15.66 0.42
CA VAL A 421 9.65 -15.30 1.47
C VAL A 421 10.88 -16.16 1.26
N THR A 422 12.06 -15.55 1.26
CA THR A 422 13.33 -16.25 1.27
C THR A 422 14.26 -15.57 2.28
N VAL A 423 14.62 -16.30 3.33
CA VAL A 423 15.51 -15.84 4.40
C VAL A 423 16.77 -16.71 4.41
N PRO A 424 17.98 -16.12 4.40
CA PRO A 424 19.20 -16.90 4.51
C PRO A 424 19.23 -17.77 5.77
N THR A 425 19.70 -19.01 5.65
CA THR A 425 19.67 -20.01 6.76
C THR A 425 20.33 -19.54 8.06
N GLN A 426 21.32 -18.64 8.00
CA GLN A 426 21.94 -18.07 9.20
C GLN A 426 21.06 -17.08 9.97
N TYR A 427 20.03 -16.52 9.33
CA TYR A 427 19.09 -15.55 9.91
C TYR A 427 17.72 -16.16 10.21
N GLN A 428 17.54 -17.45 9.92
CA GLN A 428 16.39 -18.22 10.36
C GLN A 428 16.54 -18.60 11.84
N THR A 429 15.41 -18.81 12.52
CA THR A 429 15.38 -19.43 13.85
C THR A 429 15.93 -20.85 13.80
N ARG A 430 16.22 -21.44 14.98
CA ARG A 430 16.74 -22.82 15.08
C ARG A 430 15.83 -23.85 14.40
N ASP A 431 14.53 -23.59 14.37
CA ASP A 431 13.51 -24.49 13.82
C ASP A 431 13.21 -24.20 12.33
N GLY A 432 13.94 -23.25 11.72
CA GLY A 432 13.85 -22.92 10.28
C GLY A 432 12.84 -21.82 9.94
N PHE A 433 12.21 -21.19 10.93
CA PHE A 433 11.26 -20.09 10.73
C PHE A 433 11.96 -18.75 10.51
N SER A 434 11.35 -17.87 9.71
CA SER A 434 11.77 -16.49 9.47
C SER A 434 11.20 -15.52 10.50
N ALA A 435 9.89 -15.61 10.76
CA ALA A 435 9.15 -14.70 11.62
C ALA A 435 8.11 -15.42 12.48
N ASP A 436 7.72 -14.80 13.58
CA ASP A 436 6.77 -15.38 14.53
C ASP A 436 5.34 -15.33 13.98
N SER A 437 4.97 -14.20 13.37
CA SER A 437 3.69 -14.03 12.69
C SER A 437 3.71 -12.93 11.64
N LEU A 438 2.84 -13.05 10.65
CA LEU A 438 2.58 -12.04 9.61
C LEU A 438 1.08 -11.88 9.42
N MET A 439 0.58 -10.67 9.57
CA MET A 439 -0.75 -10.26 9.16
C MET A 439 -0.63 -9.39 7.92
N ILE A 440 -1.48 -9.65 6.93
CA ILE A 440 -1.68 -8.78 5.78
C ILE A 440 -3.19 -8.60 5.62
N GLN A 441 -3.64 -7.36 5.52
CA GLN A 441 -5.04 -7.03 5.31
C GLN A 441 -5.16 -6.01 4.18
N GLN A 442 -6.05 -6.28 3.23
CA GLN A 442 -6.56 -5.32 2.28
C GLN A 442 -8.01 -4.99 2.64
N MET A 443 -8.39 -3.73 2.52
CA MET A 443 -9.77 -3.28 2.54
C MET A 443 -10.05 -2.49 1.28
N ARG A 444 -11.23 -2.72 0.72
CA ARG A 444 -11.74 -2.01 -0.46
C ARG A 444 -13.05 -1.33 -0.11
N TYR A 445 -13.21 -0.07 -0.48
CA TYR A 445 -14.47 0.61 -0.36
C TYR A 445 -15.35 0.30 -1.58
N VAL A 446 -16.55 -0.25 -1.35
CA VAL A 446 -17.55 -0.55 -2.38
C VAL A 446 -18.93 -0.42 -1.74
N ASP A 447 -19.88 0.20 -2.44
CA ASP A 447 -21.27 0.40 -1.97
C ASP A 447 -21.35 1.09 -0.59
N ASP A 448 -20.59 2.17 -0.42
CA ASP A 448 -20.50 2.96 0.83
C ASP A 448 -19.98 2.18 2.06
N GLN A 449 -19.30 1.05 1.84
CA GLN A 449 -18.81 0.17 2.91
C GLN A 449 -17.41 -0.37 2.62
N TRP A 450 -16.62 -0.55 3.68
CA TRP A 450 -15.30 -1.19 3.61
C TRP A 450 -15.41 -2.71 3.72
N TRP A 451 -14.89 -3.41 2.72
CA TRP A 451 -14.87 -4.87 2.65
C TRP A 451 -13.45 -5.41 2.82
N PRO A 452 -13.19 -6.31 3.79
CA PRO A 452 -11.85 -6.79 4.09
C PRO A 452 -11.49 -8.10 3.36
N ALA A 453 -10.20 -8.23 3.08
CA ALA A 453 -9.50 -9.47 2.78
C ALA A 453 -8.26 -9.54 3.67
N THR A 454 -8.17 -10.56 4.53
CA THR A 454 -7.16 -10.69 5.58
C THR A 454 -6.49 -12.05 5.49
N ALA A 455 -5.16 -12.04 5.54
CA ALA A 455 -4.32 -13.18 5.74
C ALA A 455 -3.55 -13.04 7.04
N PHE A 456 -3.51 -14.09 7.84
CA PHE A 456 -2.69 -14.16 9.03
C PHE A 456 -1.96 -15.49 9.05
N MET A 457 -0.66 -15.45 9.30
CA MET A 457 0.21 -16.60 9.36
C MET A 457 0.99 -16.58 10.67
N ARG A 458 1.21 -17.77 11.23
CA ARG A 458 2.05 -17.97 12.42
C ARG A 458 3.11 -19.02 12.11
N ASN A 459 4.30 -18.84 12.70
CA ASN A 459 5.48 -19.66 12.45
C ASN A 459 5.88 -19.60 10.96
N LEU A 460 6.18 -18.41 10.46
CA LEU A 460 6.48 -18.22 9.04
C LEU A 460 7.74 -19.01 8.65
N PRO A 461 7.68 -19.86 7.61
CA PRO A 461 8.86 -20.57 7.12
C PRO A 461 9.98 -19.64 6.65
N GLY A 462 11.23 -20.10 6.74
CA GLY A 462 12.39 -19.40 6.18
C GLY A 462 12.39 -19.32 4.67
N GLU A 463 11.78 -20.32 4.01
CA GLU A 463 11.49 -20.31 2.57
C GLU A 463 10.03 -20.69 2.38
N MET A 464 9.26 -19.81 1.76
CA MET A 464 7.83 -19.98 1.56
C MET A 464 7.40 -19.46 0.19
N ARG A 465 6.48 -20.18 -0.44
CA ARG A 465 5.63 -19.69 -1.52
C ARG A 465 4.19 -20.03 -1.19
N LEU A 466 3.35 -19.00 -1.20
CA LEU A 466 1.91 -19.12 -1.02
C LEU A 466 1.22 -18.38 -2.17
N ALA A 467 0.35 -19.08 -2.87
CA ALA A 467 -0.50 -18.49 -3.90
C ALA A 467 -1.95 -18.87 -3.64
N ALA A 468 -2.81 -17.88 -3.41
CA ALA A 468 -4.25 -18.04 -3.41
C ALA A 468 -4.87 -17.20 -4.52
N GLN A 469 -5.52 -17.86 -5.49
CA GLN A 469 -5.99 -17.22 -6.71
C GLN A 469 -7.33 -17.81 -7.14
N PRO A 470 -8.24 -17.01 -7.72
CA PRO A 470 -9.50 -17.52 -8.25
C PRO A 470 -9.21 -18.40 -9.48
N GLU A 471 -9.94 -19.50 -9.58
CA GLU A 471 -9.92 -20.37 -10.76
C GLU A 471 -10.45 -19.61 -11.98
N LYS A 472 -9.67 -19.53 -13.05
CA LYS A 472 -9.99 -18.74 -14.25
C LYS A 472 -10.54 -19.60 -15.36
N GLU A 473 -10.36 -20.91 -15.30
CA GLU A 473 -11.00 -21.79 -16.27
C GLU A 473 -12.52 -21.75 -16.04
N PHE A 474 -13.27 -21.63 -17.13
CA PHE A 474 -14.72 -21.62 -17.12
C PHE A 474 -15.23 -22.50 -18.27
N ASP A 475 -16.12 -23.44 -17.97
CA ASP A 475 -16.84 -24.21 -18.98
C ASP A 475 -18.35 -24.02 -18.81
N ILE A 476 -18.95 -23.32 -19.77
CA ILE A 476 -20.40 -23.06 -19.86
C ILE A 476 -21.25 -24.34 -19.90
N ARG A 477 -20.66 -25.52 -20.17
CA ARG A 477 -21.36 -26.81 -20.24
C ARG A 477 -21.21 -27.65 -18.97
N ALA A 478 -20.37 -27.22 -18.03
CA ALA A 478 -20.06 -27.96 -16.83
C ALA A 478 -20.74 -27.35 -15.58
N ASP A 479 -20.63 -28.03 -14.46
CA ASP A 479 -21.22 -27.57 -13.20
C ASP A 479 -20.53 -26.27 -12.74
N ILE A 480 -21.32 -25.30 -12.30
CA ILE A 480 -20.86 -23.95 -11.92
C ILE A 480 -20.49 -23.84 -10.44
N SER A 481 -20.68 -24.90 -9.65
CA SER A 481 -20.58 -24.86 -8.18
C SER A 481 -19.19 -24.47 -7.68
N PHE A 482 -18.13 -24.90 -8.37
CA PHE A 482 -16.74 -24.60 -8.02
C PHE A 482 -15.99 -23.80 -9.11
N GLN A 483 -16.67 -23.37 -10.17
CA GLN A 483 -16.11 -22.47 -11.17
C GLN A 483 -15.87 -21.09 -10.56
N GLY A 484 -14.64 -20.58 -10.63
CA GLY A 484 -14.26 -19.31 -10.00
C GLY A 484 -13.95 -19.41 -8.49
N MET A 485 -13.83 -20.61 -7.92
CA MET A 485 -13.43 -20.75 -6.52
C MET A 485 -11.98 -20.31 -6.29
N MET A 486 -11.66 -19.90 -5.06
CA MET A 486 -10.28 -19.64 -4.68
C MET A 486 -9.51 -20.96 -4.57
N THR A 487 -8.41 -21.06 -5.30
CA THR A 487 -7.40 -22.11 -5.18
C THR A 487 -6.31 -21.70 -4.20
N LEU A 488 -5.55 -22.66 -3.69
CA LEU A 488 -4.40 -22.41 -2.82
C LEU A 488 -3.24 -23.35 -3.20
N ASP A 489 -2.04 -22.82 -3.41
CA ASP A 489 -0.80 -23.58 -3.61
C ASP A 489 0.25 -23.06 -2.61
N TYR A 490 0.53 -23.87 -1.59
CA TYR A 490 1.47 -23.59 -0.52
C TYR A 490 2.65 -24.55 -0.59
N LYS A 491 3.86 -24.00 -0.47
CA LYS A 491 5.13 -24.74 -0.37
C LYS A 491 6.08 -24.06 0.61
N SER A 492 6.76 -24.85 1.43
CA SER A 492 7.72 -24.35 2.42
C SER A 492 8.89 -25.29 2.70
N ASN A 493 9.92 -24.77 3.37
CA ASN A 493 11.02 -25.57 3.90
C ASN A 493 10.74 -26.19 5.29
N THR A 494 9.80 -25.63 6.05
CA THR A 494 9.38 -26.09 7.39
C THR A 494 7.95 -26.64 7.40
N GLU A 495 7.62 -27.37 8.45
CA GLU A 495 6.26 -27.79 8.80
C GLU A 495 5.72 -26.88 9.93
N ASP A 496 4.48 -27.06 10.35
CA ASP A 496 3.85 -26.39 11.51
C ASP A 496 3.54 -24.89 11.34
N MET A 497 3.32 -24.44 10.09
CA MET A 497 2.78 -23.10 9.84
C MET A 497 1.27 -23.09 10.05
N ASP A 498 0.75 -22.12 10.79
CA ASP A 498 -0.70 -21.88 10.86
C ASP A 498 -1.09 -20.78 9.86
N LEU A 499 -2.24 -20.94 9.21
CA LEU A 499 -2.77 -20.02 8.19
C LEU A 499 -4.23 -19.70 8.47
N TYR A 500 -4.56 -18.42 8.44
CA TYR A 500 -5.91 -17.88 8.42
C TYR A 500 -6.04 -17.01 7.17
N LEU A 501 -7.04 -17.29 6.34
CA LEU A 501 -7.40 -16.48 5.17
C LEU A 501 -8.89 -16.19 5.24
N ALA A 502 -9.28 -14.93 5.17
CA ALA A 502 -10.67 -14.51 5.10
C ALA A 502 -10.81 -13.41 4.06
N ALA A 503 -11.71 -13.56 3.10
CA ALA A 503 -11.96 -12.55 2.09
C ALA A 503 -13.45 -12.39 1.86
N SER A 504 -13.92 -11.14 1.92
CA SER A 504 -15.26 -10.86 1.43
C SER A 504 -15.28 -10.90 -0.10
N GLY A 505 -16.34 -11.48 -0.67
CA GLY A 505 -16.49 -11.59 -2.12
C GLY A 505 -16.36 -10.24 -2.83
N ARG A 506 -16.89 -9.16 -2.24
CA ARG A 506 -16.77 -7.80 -2.78
C ARG A 506 -15.35 -7.24 -2.75
N ALA A 507 -14.54 -7.65 -1.78
CA ALA A 507 -13.14 -7.20 -1.63
C ALA A 507 -12.24 -7.80 -2.73
N VAL A 508 -12.54 -9.02 -3.18
CA VAL A 508 -11.72 -9.78 -4.13
C VAL A 508 -12.44 -10.12 -5.44
N ASP A 509 -13.61 -9.53 -5.68
CA ASP A 509 -14.49 -9.76 -6.84
C ASP A 509 -14.85 -11.23 -7.08
N THR A 510 -15.23 -11.92 -6.00
CA THR A 510 -15.75 -13.29 -6.03
C THR A 510 -17.22 -13.33 -5.60
N LYS A 511 -17.94 -14.39 -5.99
CA LYS A 511 -19.40 -14.51 -5.82
C LYS A 511 -19.87 -14.58 -4.36
N GLY A 512 -18.99 -14.90 -3.41
CA GLY A 512 -19.35 -15.08 -2.01
C GLY A 512 -18.12 -14.94 -1.12
N ASP A 513 -18.37 -14.84 0.18
CA ASP A 513 -17.30 -14.68 1.17
C ASP A 513 -16.61 -16.03 1.41
N VAL A 514 -15.30 -16.00 1.62
CA VAL A 514 -14.47 -17.19 1.87
C VAL A 514 -13.73 -17.02 3.19
N LEU A 515 -13.71 -18.08 3.99
CA LEU A 515 -12.91 -18.21 5.21
C LEU A 515 -12.20 -19.56 5.18
N MET A 516 -10.91 -19.56 5.42
CA MET A 516 -10.07 -20.74 5.54
C MET A 516 -9.17 -20.61 6.76
N LEU A 517 -9.11 -21.66 7.56
CA LEU A 517 -8.14 -21.82 8.63
C LEU A 517 -7.41 -23.14 8.41
N ALA A 518 -6.10 -23.15 8.55
CA ALA A 518 -5.29 -24.35 8.58
C ALA A 518 -4.31 -24.26 9.75
N GLU A 519 -4.33 -25.25 10.63
CA GLU A 519 -3.35 -25.41 11.71
C GLU A 519 -2.36 -26.50 11.29
N GLY A 520 -1.07 -26.27 11.53
CA GLY A 520 -0.03 -27.26 11.27
C GLY A 520 0.09 -27.66 9.80
N LEU A 521 0.28 -26.69 8.90
CA LEU A 521 0.47 -26.96 7.48
C LEU A 521 1.76 -27.76 7.23
N PRO A 522 1.70 -28.83 6.41
CA PRO A 522 2.88 -29.58 6.00
C PRO A 522 3.61 -28.83 4.88
N LYS A 523 4.77 -29.33 4.43
CA LYS A 523 5.63 -28.59 3.47
C LYS A 523 4.96 -28.30 2.13
N THR A 524 3.94 -29.05 1.77
CA THR A 524 3.13 -28.79 0.59
C THR A 524 1.65 -28.95 0.91
N PHE A 525 0.86 -27.96 0.55
CA PHE A 525 -0.60 -28.03 0.64
C PHE A 525 -1.20 -27.38 -0.60
N VAL A 526 -2.04 -28.10 -1.31
CA VAL A 526 -2.68 -27.63 -2.54
C VAL A 526 -4.19 -27.85 -2.46
N MET A 527 -4.94 -26.80 -2.73
CA MET A 527 -6.37 -26.81 -2.97
C MET A 527 -6.63 -26.32 -4.39
N LYS A 528 -7.22 -27.14 -5.24
CA LYS A 528 -7.44 -26.81 -6.65
C LYS A 528 -8.75 -27.39 -7.18
N ALA A 529 -9.22 -26.85 -8.30
CA ALA A 529 -10.29 -27.46 -9.06
C ALA A 529 -9.84 -28.78 -9.69
N THR A 530 -10.75 -29.75 -9.77
CA THR A 530 -10.58 -30.96 -10.58
C THR A 530 -11.14 -30.75 -11.98
N ASP A 531 -10.73 -31.59 -12.94
CA ASP A 531 -11.17 -31.51 -14.34
C ASP A 531 -12.70 -31.63 -14.53
N ASP A 532 -13.40 -32.19 -13.54
CA ASP A 532 -14.85 -32.31 -13.47
C ASP A 532 -15.51 -31.30 -12.52
N TRP A 533 -14.81 -30.21 -12.21
CA TRP A 533 -15.28 -29.08 -11.39
C TRP A 533 -15.67 -29.46 -9.97
N GLY A 534 -14.93 -30.38 -9.36
CA GLY A 534 -14.86 -30.56 -7.91
C GLY A 534 -13.69 -29.79 -7.29
N MET A 535 -13.58 -29.81 -5.97
CA MET A 535 -12.47 -29.27 -5.20
C MET A 535 -11.60 -30.41 -4.67
N ARG A 536 -10.32 -30.44 -5.03
CA ARG A 536 -9.34 -31.38 -4.48
C ARG A 536 -8.42 -30.66 -3.50
N ILE A 537 -8.27 -31.26 -2.32
CA ILE A 537 -7.27 -30.94 -1.32
C ILE A 537 -6.22 -32.03 -1.36
N ASP A 538 -4.94 -31.66 -1.41
CA ASP A 538 -3.81 -32.57 -1.43
C ASP A 538 -2.67 -31.99 -0.58
N SER A 539 -2.05 -32.83 0.24
CA SER A 539 -0.98 -32.43 1.15
C SER A 539 0.01 -33.57 1.37
N ASP A 540 1.25 -33.24 1.70
CA ASP A 540 2.31 -34.21 1.93
C ASP A 540 2.40 -34.66 3.40
N GLY A 541 3.39 -35.53 3.68
CA GLY A 541 3.67 -35.98 5.03
C GLY A 541 2.50 -36.71 5.70
N GLN A 542 2.13 -36.23 6.89
CA GLN A 542 1.00 -36.73 7.70
C GLN A 542 -0.34 -36.03 7.37
N GLY A 543 -0.36 -35.15 6.38
CA GLY A 543 -1.51 -34.30 6.09
C GLY A 543 -1.55 -33.05 6.98
N VAL A 544 -2.50 -32.16 6.70
CA VAL A 544 -2.74 -30.96 7.53
C VAL A 544 -3.39 -31.36 8.86
N GLU A 545 -2.88 -30.83 9.99
CA GLU A 545 -3.38 -31.20 11.32
C GLU A 545 -4.87 -30.86 11.46
N ARG A 546 -5.24 -29.61 11.16
CA ARG A 546 -6.64 -29.19 11.07
C ARG A 546 -6.85 -28.24 9.92
N VAL A 547 -7.96 -28.39 9.22
CA VAL A 547 -8.39 -27.45 8.20
C VAL A 547 -9.88 -27.14 8.39
N TYR A 548 -10.23 -25.87 8.31
CA TYR A 548 -11.60 -25.41 8.26
C TYR A 548 -11.77 -24.52 7.05
N MET A 549 -12.81 -24.76 6.27
CA MET A 549 -13.18 -23.93 5.14
C MET A 549 -14.65 -23.57 5.28
N LYS A 550 -14.98 -22.31 5.02
CA LYS A 550 -16.33 -21.82 5.02
C LYS A 550 -16.52 -20.88 3.83
N GLN A 551 -17.64 -21.05 3.14
CA GLN A 551 -18.09 -20.15 2.10
C GLN A 551 -19.52 -19.70 2.42
N THR A 552 -19.82 -18.42 2.27
CA THR A 552 -21.15 -17.86 2.54
C THR A 552 -21.63 -16.93 1.44
N ASP A 553 -22.94 -16.68 1.42
CA ASP A 553 -23.60 -15.75 0.50
C ASP A 553 -23.30 -16.05 -0.98
N TYR A 554 -23.32 -17.33 -1.36
CA TYR A 554 -22.98 -17.77 -2.71
C TYR A 554 -24.25 -17.95 -3.58
N PRO A 555 -24.53 -17.07 -4.55
CA PRO A 555 -25.63 -17.26 -5.47
C PRO A 555 -25.29 -18.38 -6.47
N SER A 556 -25.93 -19.54 -6.30
CA SER A 556 -25.68 -20.71 -7.13
C SER A 556 -26.51 -20.68 -8.42
N ALA A 557 -27.80 -20.35 -8.32
CA ALA A 557 -28.69 -20.22 -9.46
C ALA A 557 -29.74 -19.12 -9.19
N PRO A 558 -30.45 -18.61 -10.22
CA PRO A 558 -31.50 -17.63 -9.99
C PRO A 558 -32.56 -18.14 -9.00
N GLY A 559 -32.80 -17.42 -7.89
CA GLY A 559 -33.71 -17.85 -6.83
C GLY A 559 -33.18 -19.02 -5.97
N VAL A 560 -31.88 -19.34 -6.02
CA VAL A 560 -31.22 -20.31 -5.14
C VAL A 560 -29.90 -19.72 -4.64
N THR A 561 -29.81 -19.50 -3.33
CA THR A 561 -28.61 -19.01 -2.66
C THR A 561 -28.10 -20.06 -1.71
N ILE A 562 -26.81 -20.39 -1.81
CA ILE A 562 -26.13 -21.19 -0.80
C ILE A 562 -25.72 -20.22 0.30
N ASP A 563 -26.49 -20.22 1.39
CA ASP A 563 -26.24 -19.34 2.53
C ASP A 563 -24.89 -19.67 3.16
N ARG A 564 -24.55 -20.96 3.24
CA ARG A 564 -23.31 -21.41 3.87
C ARG A 564 -22.88 -22.82 3.45
N VAL A 565 -21.59 -23.02 3.20
CA VAL A 565 -20.93 -24.33 3.13
C VAL A 565 -19.79 -24.33 4.14
N GLU A 566 -19.68 -25.38 4.95
CA GLU A 566 -18.59 -25.55 5.92
C GLU A 566 -17.95 -26.93 5.74
N VAL A 567 -16.63 -26.98 5.73
CA VAL A 567 -15.82 -28.20 5.69
C VAL A 567 -14.80 -28.15 6.82
N ILE A 568 -14.73 -29.21 7.62
CA ILE A 568 -13.75 -29.40 8.69
C ILE A 568 -12.97 -30.66 8.38
N GLY A 569 -11.64 -30.59 8.33
CA GLY A 569 -10.74 -31.73 8.19
C GLY A 569 -9.77 -31.83 9.36
N GLU A 570 -9.38 -33.04 9.73
CA GLU A 570 -8.38 -33.32 10.77
C GLU A 570 -7.42 -34.41 10.28
N ASN A 571 -6.10 -34.18 10.35
CA ASN A 571 -5.03 -35.02 9.80
C ASN A 571 -5.30 -35.42 8.33
N LEU A 572 -5.76 -34.45 7.53
CA LEU A 572 -6.28 -34.71 6.19
C LEU A 572 -5.14 -34.69 5.17
N ARG A 573 -4.86 -35.82 4.51
CA ARG A 573 -3.82 -35.87 3.47
C ARG A 573 -4.36 -35.55 2.08
N SER A 574 -5.47 -36.14 1.69
CA SER A 574 -6.15 -35.88 0.42
C SER A 574 -7.65 -36.02 0.59
N ALA A 575 -8.43 -35.18 -0.10
CA ALA A 575 -9.88 -35.35 -0.29
C ALA A 575 -10.33 -34.63 -1.55
N THR A 576 -11.31 -35.20 -2.25
CA THR A 576 -11.98 -34.57 -3.39
C THR A 576 -13.45 -34.33 -3.05
N ILE A 577 -13.97 -33.14 -3.33
CA ILE A 577 -15.35 -32.73 -3.09
C ILE A 577 -16.00 -32.41 -4.42
N HIS A 578 -17.04 -33.13 -4.81
CA HIS A 578 -17.85 -32.82 -5.99
C HIS A 578 -19.21 -32.28 -5.56
N VAL A 579 -19.75 -31.32 -6.32
CA VAL A 579 -21.14 -30.91 -6.19
C VAL A 579 -21.84 -31.26 -7.50
N TYR A 580 -22.93 -32.01 -7.41
CA TYR A 580 -23.75 -32.37 -8.55
C TYR A 580 -25.14 -31.75 -8.41
N THR A 581 -25.70 -31.29 -9.52
CA THR A 581 -27.09 -30.84 -9.56
C THR A 581 -28.05 -32.03 -9.74
N GLY A 582 -28.91 -32.29 -8.76
CA GLY A 582 -29.96 -33.30 -8.80
C GLY A 582 -31.25 -32.86 -9.53
N PRO A 583 -32.25 -33.76 -9.70
CA PRO A 583 -33.51 -33.42 -10.35
C PRO A 583 -34.23 -32.27 -9.63
N TYR A 584 -34.71 -31.24 -10.31
CA TYR A 584 -35.24 -29.98 -9.70
C TYR A 584 -34.18 -28.99 -9.18
N GLN A 585 -32.92 -29.10 -9.62
CA GLN A 585 -31.85 -28.12 -9.34
C GLN A 585 -31.35 -28.06 -7.89
N TYR A 586 -31.55 -29.10 -7.07
CA TYR A 586 -30.92 -29.17 -5.74
C TYR A 586 -29.47 -29.67 -5.83
N PRO A 587 -28.53 -29.16 -5.00
CA PRO A 587 -27.16 -29.65 -4.99
C PRO A 587 -27.00 -30.93 -4.15
N ILE A 588 -26.14 -31.83 -4.64
CA ILE A 588 -25.73 -33.08 -4.02
C ILE A 588 -24.21 -33.02 -3.85
N ILE A 589 -23.72 -33.04 -2.61
CA ILE A 589 -22.28 -32.96 -2.32
C ILE A 589 -21.74 -34.38 -2.18
N VAL A 590 -20.65 -34.72 -2.87
CA VAL A 590 -20.00 -36.03 -2.85
C VAL A 590 -18.55 -35.87 -2.41
N LEU A 591 -18.12 -36.63 -1.42
CA LEU A 591 -16.73 -36.64 -0.93
C LEU A 591 -16.06 -37.93 -1.37
N ASP A 592 -14.99 -37.83 -2.15
CA ASP A 592 -14.24 -38.93 -2.79
C ASP A 592 -12.74 -38.82 -2.48
N ASP A 593 -11.96 -39.88 -2.77
CA ASP A 593 -10.49 -39.93 -2.67
C ASP A 593 -9.89 -39.50 -1.32
N ILE A 594 -10.61 -39.74 -0.23
CA ILE A 594 -10.14 -39.41 1.12
C ILE A 594 -9.01 -40.37 1.49
N THR A 595 -7.80 -39.83 1.67
CA THR A 595 -6.63 -40.58 2.11
C THR A 595 -6.24 -40.10 3.50
N ASP A 596 -6.50 -40.91 4.53
CA ASP A 596 -6.19 -40.61 5.94
C ASP A 596 -6.96 -39.41 6.56
N GLY A 597 -7.13 -39.42 7.88
CA GLY A 597 -7.80 -38.35 8.62
C GLY A 597 -9.33 -38.45 8.74
N ARG A 598 -9.95 -37.34 9.16
CA ARG A 598 -11.41 -37.14 9.35
C ARG A 598 -11.85 -35.92 8.56
N ILE A 599 -13.04 -35.98 7.96
CA ILE A 599 -13.66 -34.81 7.31
C ILE A 599 -15.15 -34.73 7.65
N ILE A 600 -15.65 -33.53 7.88
CA ILE A 600 -17.06 -33.21 8.12
C ILE A 600 -17.43 -32.09 7.16
N ALA A 601 -18.52 -32.24 6.43
CA ALA A 601 -19.06 -31.19 5.56
C ALA A 601 -20.51 -30.90 5.92
N SER A 602 -20.92 -29.64 5.81
CA SER A 602 -22.30 -29.20 5.97
C SER A 602 -22.62 -28.07 4.99
N ALA A 603 -23.90 -27.94 4.62
CA ALA A 603 -24.37 -26.89 3.73
C ALA A 603 -25.76 -26.39 4.14
N GLU A 604 -26.03 -25.10 3.95
CA GLU A 604 -27.29 -24.40 4.20
C GLU A 604 -27.64 -23.59 2.95
N ILE A 605 -28.89 -23.71 2.51
CA ILE A 605 -29.35 -23.21 1.21
C ILE A 605 -30.73 -22.59 1.37
N SER A 606 -30.91 -21.41 0.81
CA SER A 606 -32.20 -20.75 0.66
C SER A 606 -32.68 -20.82 -0.79
N VAL A 607 -33.98 -21.07 -0.98
CA VAL A 607 -34.62 -21.16 -2.29
C VAL A 607 -35.83 -20.26 -2.32
N GLU A 608 -35.95 -19.45 -3.35
CA GLU A 608 -37.08 -18.58 -3.68
C GLU A 608 -37.87 -19.18 -4.85
N PRO A 609 -38.86 -20.06 -4.58
CA PRO A 609 -39.55 -20.82 -5.64
C PRO A 609 -40.38 -19.92 -6.55
N GLY A 610 -40.73 -18.70 -6.08
CA GLY A 610 -41.43 -17.67 -6.85
C GLY A 610 -40.72 -17.28 -8.15
N TYR A 611 -39.40 -17.42 -8.20
CA TYR A 611 -38.60 -17.14 -9.39
C TYR A 611 -38.95 -18.07 -10.57
N TYR A 612 -39.16 -19.36 -10.28
CA TYR A 612 -39.50 -20.36 -11.31
C TYR A 612 -41.01 -20.61 -11.42
N VAL A 613 -41.76 -20.32 -10.37
CA VAL A 613 -43.17 -20.66 -10.24
C VAL A 613 -43.93 -19.43 -9.74
N PRO A 614 -44.41 -18.55 -10.65
CA PRO A 614 -44.95 -17.24 -10.30
C PRO A 614 -46.16 -17.25 -9.34
N PHE A 615 -46.87 -18.38 -9.21
CA PHE A 615 -47.99 -18.49 -8.26
C PHE A 615 -47.53 -18.67 -6.81
N LEU A 616 -46.26 -19.02 -6.57
CA LEU A 616 -45.68 -19.17 -5.23
C LEU A 616 -45.25 -17.82 -4.61
N GLY A 617 -45.31 -16.71 -5.35
CA GLY A 617 -45.06 -15.36 -4.83
C GLY A 617 -43.69 -15.21 -4.17
N ASP A 618 -43.57 -14.34 -3.16
CA ASP A 618 -42.32 -14.06 -2.44
C ASP A 618 -41.98 -15.11 -1.35
N TRP A 619 -42.35 -16.38 -1.57
CA TRP A 619 -42.02 -17.45 -0.63
C TRP A 619 -40.50 -17.71 -0.64
N ASN A 620 -39.87 -17.66 0.54
CA ASN A 620 -38.50 -18.10 0.76
C ASN A 620 -38.52 -19.38 1.60
N VAL A 621 -37.83 -20.43 1.14
CA VAL A 621 -37.73 -21.73 1.79
C VAL A 621 -36.27 -21.98 2.16
N GLU A 622 -35.99 -22.00 3.46
CA GLU A 622 -34.69 -22.39 4.00
C GLU A 622 -34.57 -23.92 4.08
N GLY A 623 -33.49 -24.47 3.52
CA GLY A 623 -33.13 -25.88 3.57
C GLY A 623 -31.76 -26.07 4.21
N ARG A 624 -31.71 -26.78 5.34
CA ARG A 624 -30.44 -27.19 5.98
C ARG A 624 -30.04 -28.59 5.52
N GLY A 625 -28.84 -28.72 4.97
CA GLY A 625 -28.20 -29.98 4.59
C GLY A 625 -27.72 -30.76 5.81
N VAL A 626 -27.80 -32.08 5.73
CA VAL A 626 -27.51 -33.05 6.80
C VAL A 626 -26.01 -33.14 7.09
N LEU A 627 -25.63 -33.15 8.38
CA LEU A 627 -24.25 -33.40 8.86
C LEU A 627 -23.87 -34.88 8.67
N LEU A 628 -22.76 -35.16 8.00
CA LEU A 628 -22.18 -36.50 7.86
C LEU A 628 -20.76 -36.52 8.45
N ASP A 629 -20.55 -37.45 9.39
CA ASP A 629 -19.27 -37.69 10.08
C ASP A 629 -18.68 -39.04 9.63
N THR A 630 -17.43 -39.04 9.20
CA THR A 630 -16.72 -40.22 8.68
C THR A 630 -15.33 -40.36 9.28
N GLN A 631 -15.00 -41.56 9.79
CA GLN A 631 -13.71 -41.90 10.39
C GLN A 631 -13.14 -43.18 9.75
N PHE A 632 -11.83 -43.19 9.42
CA PHE A 632 -11.20 -44.32 8.72
C PHE A 632 -10.04 -44.96 9.50
N THR A 633 -9.90 -46.28 9.32
CA THR A 633 -8.68 -47.06 9.63
C THR A 633 -8.56 -48.18 8.59
N GLY A 634 -7.91 -47.90 7.46
CA GLY A 634 -7.73 -48.83 6.33
C GLY A 634 -9.00 -49.15 5.51
N ILE A 635 -9.10 -50.37 4.97
CA ILE A 635 -10.11 -50.79 3.96
C ILE A 635 -11.57 -50.83 4.43
N ILE A 636 -11.82 -50.58 5.71
CA ILE A 636 -13.15 -50.74 6.30
C ILE A 636 -13.56 -49.39 6.91
N PRO A 637 -14.66 -48.76 6.46
CA PRO A 637 -15.23 -47.62 7.16
C PRO A 637 -15.60 -48.08 8.58
N THR A 638 -14.92 -47.55 9.59
CA THR A 638 -15.10 -47.98 10.98
C THR A 638 -16.35 -47.38 11.61
N ALA A 639 -16.85 -46.26 11.08
CA ALA A 639 -18.18 -45.71 11.36
C ALA A 639 -18.57 -44.65 10.32
N SER A 640 -19.86 -44.62 9.93
CA SER A 640 -20.49 -43.50 9.24
C SER A 640 -21.85 -43.28 9.91
N SER A 641 -22.10 -42.07 10.42
CA SER A 641 -23.38 -41.70 11.04
C SER A 641 -24.08 -40.63 10.22
N ILE A 642 -25.38 -40.83 9.98
CA ILE A 642 -26.27 -39.84 9.36
C ILE A 642 -27.04 -39.16 10.49
N GLY A 643 -26.76 -37.88 10.75
CA GLY A 643 -27.41 -37.10 11.80
C GLY A 643 -28.32 -36.02 11.23
N VAL A 644 -29.64 -36.19 11.32
CA VAL A 644 -30.61 -35.10 11.11
C VAL A 644 -30.76 -34.37 12.44
N ASN A 645 -30.51 -33.06 12.49
CA ASN A 645 -30.60 -32.22 13.70
C ASN A 645 -29.60 -32.54 14.83
N GLY A 646 -28.30 -32.65 14.53
CA GLY A 646 -27.26 -32.44 15.55
C GLY A 646 -27.16 -33.46 16.70
N MET A 647 -27.47 -34.74 16.48
CA MET A 647 -27.07 -35.79 17.44
C MET A 647 -25.68 -36.37 17.11
N VAL A 648 -24.73 -36.15 18.01
CA VAL A 648 -23.42 -36.81 18.02
C VAL A 648 -23.58 -38.20 18.64
N THR A 649 -23.21 -39.26 17.91
CA THR A 649 -23.09 -40.62 18.48
C THR A 649 -21.64 -40.92 18.86
N ASP A 650 -21.40 -41.14 20.15
CA ASP A 650 -20.12 -41.51 20.76
C ASP A 650 -19.71 -42.95 20.39
N LEU A 651 -18.54 -43.15 19.77
CA LEU A 651 -18.04 -44.46 19.32
C LEU A 651 -16.54 -44.65 19.59
N SER A 652 -16.17 -44.60 20.86
CA SER A 652 -14.82 -44.81 21.40
C SER A 652 -14.26 -46.25 21.38
N LEU A 653 -14.64 -47.13 20.45
CA LEU A 653 -14.42 -48.59 20.63
C LEU A 653 -13.82 -49.42 19.47
N ILE A 654 -13.21 -48.84 18.42
CA ILE A 654 -12.78 -49.63 17.24
C ILE A 654 -11.36 -49.26 16.75
N GLY A 655 -10.39 -49.19 17.67
CA GLY A 655 -9.02 -48.73 17.38
C GLY A 655 -7.93 -49.78 17.13
N THR A 656 -8.21 -50.99 16.60
CA THR A 656 -7.17 -52.05 16.56
C THR A 656 -6.91 -52.77 15.23
N LEU A 657 -7.56 -52.43 14.11
CA LEU A 657 -7.46 -53.27 12.91
C LEU A 657 -7.46 -52.48 11.60
N SER A 658 -6.28 -52.06 11.12
CA SER A 658 -5.78 -52.35 9.76
C SER A 658 -4.79 -51.28 9.29
N GLY A 659 -3.57 -51.71 8.95
CA GLY A 659 -2.53 -50.86 8.40
C GLY A 659 -2.55 -50.88 6.86
N GLY A 660 -2.53 -49.70 6.25
CA GLY A 660 -2.35 -49.47 4.81
C GLY A 660 -3.41 -48.55 4.19
N ALA A 661 -2.97 -47.63 3.32
CA ALA A 661 -3.76 -46.57 2.67
C ALA A 661 -4.84 -47.10 1.71
N VAL A 662 -6.06 -46.55 1.78
CA VAL A 662 -7.25 -46.94 0.99
C VAL A 662 -8.16 -45.72 0.72
N GLU A 663 -8.75 -45.63 -0.47
CA GLU A 663 -9.67 -44.57 -0.97
C GLU A 663 -11.16 -44.88 -0.67
N THR A 664 -11.98 -43.85 -0.38
CA THR A 664 -13.42 -43.98 -0.02
C THR A 664 -14.33 -42.89 -0.63
N ARG A 665 -15.65 -43.12 -0.68
CA ARG A 665 -16.70 -42.29 -1.35
C ARG A 665 -17.96 -42.11 -0.50
N HIS A 666 -18.49 -40.88 -0.40
CA HIS A 666 -19.68 -40.49 0.38
C HIS A 666 -20.60 -39.53 -0.37
N VAL A 667 -21.93 -39.57 -0.13
CA VAL A 667 -22.94 -38.74 -0.82
C VAL A 667 -23.84 -38.03 0.21
N LEU A 668 -24.02 -36.72 0.05
CA LEU A 668 -24.81 -35.83 0.89
C LEU A 668 -25.94 -35.20 0.06
N LEU A 669 -27.18 -35.38 0.51
CA LEU A 669 -28.39 -34.92 -0.19
C LEU A 669 -29.00 -33.74 0.56
N VAL A 670 -29.08 -32.57 -0.07
CA VAL A 670 -29.78 -31.40 0.48
C VAL A 670 -31.20 -31.38 -0.08
N GLU A 671 -32.17 -31.96 0.63
CA GLU A 671 -33.55 -32.10 0.14
C GLU A 671 -34.52 -31.13 0.85
N PRO A 672 -35.09 -30.13 0.14
CA PRO A 672 -36.08 -29.22 0.72
C PRO A 672 -37.46 -29.87 0.92
N VAL A 673 -37.76 -30.98 0.23
CA VAL A 673 -39.09 -31.62 0.25
C VAL A 673 -39.38 -32.32 1.58
N THR A 674 -38.41 -33.02 2.18
CA THR A 674 -38.58 -33.61 3.50
C THR A 674 -38.64 -32.55 4.59
N SER A 675 -37.93 -31.42 4.44
CA SER A 675 -38.05 -30.25 5.32
C SER A 675 -39.41 -29.56 5.19
N LEU A 676 -40.00 -29.50 3.99
CA LEU A 676 -41.37 -29.06 3.74
C LEU A 676 -42.42 -30.01 4.34
N ILE A 677 -42.20 -31.33 4.24
CA ILE A 677 -43.07 -32.33 4.86
C ILE A 677 -42.93 -32.30 6.38
N ALA A 678 -41.72 -32.13 6.91
CA ALA A 678 -41.46 -32.02 8.36
C ALA A 678 -41.99 -30.71 8.95
N SER A 679 -41.80 -29.58 8.27
CA SER A 679 -42.34 -28.27 8.66
C SER A 679 -43.86 -28.24 8.50
N GLY A 680 -44.40 -28.86 7.44
CA GLY A 680 -45.83 -29.04 7.25
C GLY A 680 -46.47 -29.98 8.28
N LEU A 681 -45.78 -31.05 8.68
CA LEU A 681 -46.21 -31.93 9.79
C LEU A 681 -46.10 -31.23 11.15
N ALA A 682 -45.08 -30.39 11.36
CA ALA A 682 -44.91 -29.61 12.59
C ALA A 682 -45.91 -28.45 12.74
N MET A 683 -46.59 -28.01 11.67
CA MET A 683 -47.75 -27.12 11.75
C MET A 683 -49.07 -27.86 12.03
N ILE A 684 -49.09 -29.20 11.90
CA ILE A 684 -50.29 -30.03 12.07
C ILE A 684 -50.29 -30.76 13.43
N PHE A 685 -49.18 -30.72 14.19
CA PHE A 685 -49.07 -31.13 15.59
C PHE A 685 -48.79 -29.93 16.47
#